data_AF-A0A6C0J8P9-F1
#
_entry.id   AF-A0A6C0J8P9-F1
#
_cell.length_a   1.000
_cell.length_b   1.000
_cell.length_c   1.000
_cell.angle_alpha   90.00
_cell.angle_beta   90.00
_cell.angle_gamma   90.00
#
_symmetry.space_group_name_H-M   'P 1'
#
loop_
_entity.id
_entity.type
_entity.pdbx_description
1 polymer ?
#
loop_
_entity_poly.entity_id
_entity_poly.type
_entity_poly.pdbx_seq_one_letter_code
_entity_poly.pdbx_strand_id
1 'polypeptide(L)'
;MNSKVFLGPMSKNIVDTVIEYSNSFKLPFTFIPSRRQVEYDGGYVNNWTTKEFVNYVKTKGKYISVERDHGGPGQGTNMDDGIDSFKEDCKYMDVIHIDPWKKYQDYESGLNETIKALNLCYNENSNLFFEIATEEGIRRFEVDELETFILDLQKRLKPEIYKRIKYFVVQCGTGLLEASNIGHYEKNRLKKMVELCKKYGFISKEHNGDWVSIDLMREKFELGLDCINVAPELGQIETKSILNAINKLEDKEKQNELFEAFFKICLNSNKWVKWVNKDFNPEENKEKLINICGHYVFSYPEFEKIKNQLPNSNKQIKHNLIKKIREYHSLMDSYYKVLITTSGIGRRLGDLTTYTNKSLIKVGDKLAICHIIEKYNKNVEFVITLGYYGNLVKDFLELAYPTHTFTFVWVDKYKGEGSSLAYSLLHAKSYLQCPFMFNCCDSLTTNNIDIPNENTLFVNGIKSGTLYSTVTTVDDNISKLNNKGEINFDFIYTGISFIKNYTDYWTILDDNYNNNNNNIEIGDVDIIQKMLKKHTFKYKILSEWYDCGNLTELSERIKKLYKCNYTVLDKNNESICFFDDYVIKFFSNEEMCKNRIKRGNSLYPLTPKILGSRDNFIKMKLVDGQLMSNIKTHGEILKLLNWSKDNLWISTGIINGNFKEICRKFYVDKTMKRVKMMLDKLSDYTIINNINIGTIYDLFNKLDFNSLFTDECSHFHGDFILDNIIKTKESYKLLDWRQDFGGELYNGDKYYDIAKLRHNIIFNHTNVSNNLFTKEIKENEVIIDLKCNYTLISQLKDFDNFVLDNKLDLKKIKILTALIWLNMSPLHEYPLNEFLFYFGKYNLFLEL
;
A
#
# COMPACT_ATOMS: atom_id res chain seq x y z
N MET A 1 -28.13 -15.36 -0.27
CA MET A 1 -28.47 -14.40 0.81
C MET A 1 -28.14 -15.03 2.16
N ASN A 2 -26.89 -14.85 2.63
CA ASN A 2 -26.35 -15.37 3.90
C ASN A 2 -25.56 -14.26 4.64
N SER A 3 -26.05 -13.03 4.60
CA SER A 3 -25.36 -11.89 5.22
C SER A 3 -25.56 -11.89 6.73
N LYS A 4 -24.50 -11.60 7.50
CA LYS A 4 -24.61 -11.32 8.93
C LYS A 4 -24.92 -9.86 9.23
N VAL A 5 -24.51 -8.96 8.34
CA VAL A 5 -24.69 -7.51 8.49
C VAL A 5 -25.38 -6.97 7.24
N PHE A 6 -26.45 -6.22 7.47
CA PHE A 6 -27.28 -5.58 6.46
C PHE A 6 -27.02 -4.08 6.56
N LEU A 7 -26.70 -3.44 5.44
CA LEU A 7 -26.14 -2.10 5.42
C LEU A 7 -27.10 -1.12 4.74
N GLY A 8 -27.40 0.00 5.39
CA GLY A 8 -28.10 1.10 4.74
C GLY A 8 -27.25 1.68 3.61
N PRO A 9 -27.82 1.97 2.43
CA PRO A 9 -27.05 2.49 1.32
C PRO A 9 -26.48 3.89 1.62
N MET A 10 -27.24 4.76 2.30
CA MET A 10 -26.89 6.09 2.85
C MET A 10 -26.27 7.15 1.91
N SER A 11 -25.37 6.77 1.01
CA SER A 11 -24.75 7.60 -0.03
C SER A 11 -24.21 6.72 -1.15
N LYS A 12 -23.90 7.30 -2.31
CA LYS A 12 -23.23 6.57 -3.39
C LYS A 12 -21.83 6.08 -3.00
N ASN A 13 -21.09 6.85 -2.20
CA ASN A 13 -19.74 6.48 -1.74
C ASN A 13 -19.76 5.22 -0.86
N ILE A 14 -20.78 5.09 0.00
CA ILE A 14 -20.99 3.91 0.84
C ILE A 14 -21.32 2.70 -0.03
N VAL A 15 -22.25 2.86 -0.97
CA VAL A 15 -22.63 1.79 -1.90
C VAL A 15 -21.42 1.28 -2.69
N ASP A 16 -20.64 2.18 -3.28
CA ASP A 16 -19.44 1.81 -4.05
C ASP A 16 -18.37 1.13 -3.18
N THR A 17 -18.16 1.61 -1.95
CA THR A 17 -17.15 1.06 -1.04
C THR A 17 -17.52 -0.34 -0.57
N VAL A 18 -18.78 -0.57 -0.20
CA VAL A 18 -19.29 -1.88 0.21
C VAL A 18 -19.23 -2.87 -0.97
N ILE A 19 -19.62 -2.47 -2.18
CA ILE A 19 -19.51 -3.30 -3.39
C ILE A 19 -18.06 -3.71 -3.64
N GLU A 20 -17.12 -2.76 -3.62
CA GLU A 20 -15.71 -3.05 -3.87
C GLU A 20 -15.13 -4.02 -2.82
N TYR A 21 -15.40 -3.76 -1.55
CA TYR A 21 -14.92 -4.60 -0.46
C TYR A 21 -15.52 -6.01 -0.52
N SER A 22 -16.85 -6.10 -0.70
CA SER A 22 -17.61 -7.35 -0.89
C SER A 22 -17.03 -8.19 -2.02
N ASN A 23 -16.86 -7.61 -3.20
CA ASN A 23 -16.28 -8.31 -4.35
C ASN A 23 -14.85 -8.79 -4.09
N SER A 24 -14.05 -7.99 -3.38
CA SER A 24 -12.64 -8.31 -3.13
C SER A 24 -12.46 -9.53 -2.21
N PHE A 25 -13.36 -9.73 -1.25
CA PHE A 25 -13.33 -10.84 -0.29
C PHE A 25 -14.40 -11.90 -0.55
N LYS A 26 -15.22 -11.73 -1.60
CA LYS A 26 -16.40 -12.57 -1.90
C LYS A 26 -17.40 -12.63 -0.74
N LEU A 27 -17.61 -11.50 -0.05
CA LEU A 27 -18.41 -11.44 1.17
C LEU A 27 -19.88 -11.13 0.88
N PRO A 28 -20.82 -11.89 1.46
CA PRO A 28 -22.23 -11.61 1.33
C PRO A 28 -22.61 -10.40 2.18
N PHE A 29 -22.99 -9.29 1.53
CA PHE A 29 -23.70 -8.17 2.18
C PHE A 29 -25.09 -8.00 1.58
N THR A 30 -26.00 -7.41 2.34
CA THR A 30 -27.31 -7.00 1.85
C THR A 30 -27.46 -5.50 2.05
N PHE A 31 -27.87 -4.77 1.01
CA PHE A 31 -28.31 -3.40 1.20
C PHE A 31 -29.76 -3.36 1.63
N ILE A 32 -30.06 -2.48 2.58
CA ILE A 32 -31.40 -2.27 3.15
C ILE A 32 -31.88 -0.84 2.90
N PRO A 33 -32.20 -0.44 1.65
CA PRO A 33 -32.83 0.85 1.40
C PRO A 33 -34.20 0.93 2.10
N SER A 34 -34.36 1.88 3.01
CA SER A 34 -35.69 2.35 3.42
C SER A 34 -36.36 3.14 2.30
N ARG A 35 -37.70 3.24 2.36
CA ARG A 35 -38.51 3.99 1.38
C ARG A 35 -38.13 5.47 1.28
N ARG A 36 -37.44 6.05 2.25
CA ARG A 36 -36.97 7.45 2.20
C ARG A 36 -35.61 7.58 1.49
N GLN A 37 -34.80 6.53 1.55
CA GLN A 37 -33.48 6.50 0.94
C GLN A 37 -33.57 6.29 -0.57
N VAL A 38 -34.37 5.31 -0.97
CA VAL A 38 -34.60 4.90 -2.37
C VAL A 38 -36.06 4.46 -2.49
N GLU A 39 -36.81 5.07 -3.39
CA GLU A 39 -38.22 4.79 -3.66
C GLU A 39 -38.46 4.69 -5.17
N TYR A 40 -39.60 4.17 -5.60
CA TYR A 40 -39.94 4.09 -7.03
C TYR A 40 -39.85 5.44 -7.78
N ASP A 41 -40.07 6.56 -7.08
CA ASP A 41 -40.01 7.93 -7.60
C ASP A 41 -38.77 8.71 -7.16
N GLY A 42 -37.83 8.06 -6.47
CA GLY A 42 -36.58 8.66 -6.01
C GLY A 42 -36.50 8.85 -4.49
N GLY A 43 -35.29 8.98 -3.96
CA GLY A 43 -35.06 9.22 -2.53
C GLY A 43 -33.79 10.02 -2.28
N TYR A 44 -33.44 10.29 -1.02
CA TYR A 44 -32.30 11.18 -0.75
C TYR A 44 -30.94 10.56 -1.10
N VAL A 45 -30.84 9.24 -1.30
CA VAL A 45 -29.58 8.58 -1.65
C VAL A 45 -29.36 8.63 -3.16
N ASN A 46 -28.52 9.58 -3.58
CA ASN A 46 -28.15 9.79 -4.99
C ASN A 46 -29.35 10.01 -5.93
N ASN A 47 -30.52 10.40 -5.39
CA ASN A 47 -31.78 10.54 -6.13
C ASN A 47 -32.18 9.29 -6.93
N TRP A 48 -31.71 8.10 -6.51
CA TRP A 48 -32.02 6.87 -7.23
C TRP A 48 -33.47 6.45 -7.01
N THR A 49 -34.09 6.03 -8.11
CA THR A 49 -35.29 5.19 -8.07
C THR A 49 -34.96 3.76 -7.61
N THR A 50 -35.94 2.99 -7.13
CA THR A 50 -35.77 1.55 -6.81
C THR A 50 -35.10 0.79 -7.96
N LYS A 51 -35.57 0.99 -9.18
CA LYS A 51 -35.01 0.37 -10.39
C LYS A 51 -33.54 0.72 -10.60
N GLU A 52 -33.20 2.01 -10.53
CA GLU A 52 -31.82 2.47 -10.77
C GLU A 52 -30.85 1.95 -9.71
N PHE A 53 -31.23 2.04 -8.43
CA PHE A 53 -30.41 1.56 -7.32
C PHE A 53 -30.15 0.06 -7.44
N VAL A 54 -31.20 -0.75 -7.61
CA VAL A 54 -31.05 -2.20 -7.69
C VAL A 54 -30.22 -2.58 -8.92
N ASN A 55 -30.48 -1.99 -10.09
CA ASN A 55 -29.68 -2.24 -11.29
C ASN A 55 -28.20 -1.86 -11.08
N TYR A 56 -27.94 -0.72 -10.44
CA TYR A 56 -26.58 -0.29 -10.11
C TYR A 56 -25.86 -1.30 -9.21
N VAL A 57 -26.52 -1.74 -8.14
CA VAL A 57 -25.99 -2.73 -7.20
C VAL A 57 -25.77 -4.07 -7.89
N LYS A 58 -26.76 -4.60 -8.60
CA LYS A 58 -26.67 -5.93 -9.24
C LYS A 58 -25.66 -5.99 -10.37
N THR A 59 -25.48 -4.89 -11.11
CA THR A 59 -24.47 -4.82 -12.18
C THR A 59 -23.04 -4.84 -11.63
N LYS A 60 -22.82 -4.28 -10.43
CA LYS A 60 -21.47 -4.10 -9.87
C LYS A 60 -21.13 -5.04 -8.72
N GLY A 61 -22.12 -5.46 -7.93
CA GLY A 61 -21.97 -6.26 -6.72
C GLY A 61 -22.32 -7.73 -6.96
N LYS A 62 -21.29 -8.59 -7.06
CA LYS A 62 -21.48 -10.03 -7.32
C LYS A 62 -22.01 -10.80 -6.12
N TYR A 63 -21.75 -10.29 -4.92
CA TYR A 63 -22.09 -10.94 -3.65
C TYR A 63 -23.07 -10.10 -2.82
N ILE A 64 -23.82 -9.20 -3.48
CA ILE A 64 -24.73 -8.28 -2.81
C ILE A 64 -26.18 -8.61 -3.13
N SER A 65 -26.99 -8.66 -2.07
CA SER A 65 -28.45 -8.72 -2.15
C SER A 65 -29.06 -7.36 -1.80
N VAL A 66 -30.32 -7.13 -2.18
CA VAL A 66 -31.06 -5.91 -1.85
C VAL A 66 -32.38 -6.29 -1.22
N GLU A 67 -32.64 -5.70 -0.06
CA GLU A 67 -33.85 -5.90 0.72
C GLU A 67 -34.53 -4.56 0.99
N ARG A 68 -35.85 -4.47 0.82
CA ARG A 68 -36.59 -3.30 1.30
C ARG A 68 -36.59 -3.30 2.82
N ASP A 69 -36.10 -2.21 3.41
CA ASP A 69 -36.24 -1.94 4.85
C ASP A 69 -37.56 -1.23 5.14
N HIS A 70 -38.33 -1.73 6.10
CA HIS A 70 -39.62 -1.17 6.53
C HIS A 70 -40.56 -0.82 5.35
N GLY A 71 -41.04 -1.82 4.63
CA GLY A 71 -42.04 -1.65 3.58
C GLY A 71 -43.46 -1.52 4.13
N GLY A 72 -44.30 -0.73 3.47
CA GLY A 72 -45.73 -0.61 3.81
C GLY A 72 -46.21 0.81 4.15
N PRO A 73 -47.44 0.93 4.67
CA PRO A 73 -48.14 2.19 4.84
C PRO A 73 -47.39 3.22 5.69
N GLY A 74 -47.23 4.43 5.15
CA GLY A 74 -46.64 5.57 5.87
C GLY A 74 -45.14 5.44 6.16
N GLN A 75 -44.45 4.48 5.55
CA GLN A 75 -43.01 4.27 5.73
C GLN A 75 -42.14 5.20 4.85
N GLY A 76 -42.70 5.71 3.75
CA GLY A 76 -42.04 6.66 2.84
C GLY A 76 -41.87 8.08 3.40
N THR A 77 -41.59 9.01 2.49
CA THR A 77 -41.53 10.45 2.80
C THR A 77 -42.92 11.02 3.06
N ASN A 78 -43.90 10.61 2.26
CA ASN A 78 -45.30 11.01 2.37
C ASN A 78 -46.13 9.88 3.03
N MET A 79 -47.29 10.25 3.59
CA MET A 79 -48.24 9.27 4.10
C MET A 79 -49.00 8.63 2.94
N ASP A 80 -48.94 7.30 2.84
CA ASP A 80 -49.59 6.51 1.79
C ASP A 80 -49.94 5.09 2.30
N ASP A 81 -50.48 4.24 1.42
CA ASP A 81 -50.75 2.82 1.70
C ASP A 81 -49.57 1.88 1.36
N GLY A 82 -48.53 2.39 0.69
CA GLY A 82 -47.35 1.63 0.29
C GLY A 82 -47.53 0.66 -0.87
N ILE A 83 -48.70 0.60 -1.52
CA ILE A 83 -49.00 -0.40 -2.57
C ILE A 83 -48.11 -0.19 -3.80
N ASP A 84 -47.96 1.05 -4.27
CA ASP A 84 -47.13 1.34 -5.45
C ASP A 84 -45.65 1.04 -5.21
N SER A 85 -45.17 1.33 -3.99
CA SER A 85 -43.81 0.98 -3.56
C SER A 85 -43.61 -0.54 -3.57
N PHE A 86 -44.53 -1.31 -2.99
CA PHE A 86 -44.47 -2.77 -3.04
C PHE A 86 -44.46 -3.33 -4.46
N LYS A 87 -45.34 -2.82 -5.35
CA LYS A 87 -45.36 -3.25 -6.75
C LYS A 87 -44.05 -3.01 -7.47
N GLU A 88 -43.39 -1.89 -7.21
CA GLU A 88 -42.08 -1.62 -7.80
C GLU A 88 -40.98 -2.46 -7.16
N ASP A 89 -40.94 -2.56 -5.83
CA ASP A 89 -39.98 -3.36 -5.10
C ASP A 89 -40.04 -4.84 -5.53
N CYS A 90 -41.23 -5.38 -5.77
CA CYS A 90 -41.43 -6.77 -6.19
C CYS A 90 -40.77 -7.11 -7.53
N LYS A 91 -40.55 -6.12 -8.39
CA LYS A 91 -39.91 -6.32 -9.71
C LYS A 91 -38.39 -6.45 -9.62
N TYR A 92 -37.77 -5.86 -8.60
CA TYR A 92 -36.32 -5.67 -8.57
C TYR A 92 -35.64 -6.25 -7.33
N MET A 93 -36.25 -6.14 -6.14
CA MET A 93 -35.62 -6.52 -4.89
C MET A 93 -35.60 -8.03 -4.68
N ASP A 94 -34.72 -8.48 -3.80
CA ASP A 94 -34.59 -9.90 -3.45
C ASP A 94 -35.49 -10.29 -2.26
N VAL A 95 -35.67 -9.35 -1.34
CA VAL A 95 -36.42 -9.51 -0.08
C VAL A 95 -37.22 -8.24 0.18
N ILE A 96 -38.42 -8.39 0.74
CA ILE A 96 -39.23 -7.26 1.19
C ILE A 96 -39.60 -7.42 2.67
N HIS A 97 -39.24 -6.43 3.48
CA HIS A 97 -39.75 -6.31 4.84
C HIS A 97 -41.17 -5.76 4.84
N ILE A 98 -42.10 -6.58 5.32
CA ILE A 98 -43.52 -6.25 5.46
C ILE A 98 -43.74 -5.70 6.88
N ASP A 99 -43.82 -4.38 6.98
CA ASP A 99 -43.97 -3.66 8.25
C ASP A 99 -45.14 -2.66 8.23
N PRO A 100 -46.38 -3.14 8.46
CA PRO A 100 -47.54 -2.28 8.61
C PRO A 100 -47.64 -1.61 9.99
N TRP A 101 -46.80 -1.98 10.95
CA TRP A 101 -46.99 -1.72 12.37
C TRP A 101 -46.90 -0.25 12.74
N LYS A 102 -46.15 0.55 11.96
CA LYS A 102 -46.10 2.01 12.12
C LYS A 102 -47.46 2.69 12.04
N LYS A 103 -48.35 2.20 11.16
CA LYS A 103 -49.73 2.72 11.02
C LYS A 103 -50.72 1.91 11.84
N TYR A 104 -50.57 0.59 11.86
CA TYR A 104 -51.52 -0.34 12.49
C TYR A 104 -50.90 -0.98 13.73
N GLN A 105 -50.93 -0.24 14.83
CA GLN A 105 -50.36 -0.64 16.13
C GLN A 105 -51.18 -1.72 16.85
N ASP A 106 -52.49 -1.77 16.58
CA ASP A 106 -53.38 -2.82 17.07
C ASP A 106 -53.03 -4.19 16.44
N TYR A 107 -53.06 -5.26 17.25
CA TYR A 107 -52.60 -6.60 16.84
C TYR A 107 -53.39 -7.13 15.64
N GLU A 108 -54.72 -7.18 15.72
CA GLU A 108 -55.56 -7.73 14.65
C GLU A 108 -55.45 -6.91 13.36
N SER A 109 -55.45 -5.58 13.50
CA SER A 109 -55.28 -4.67 12.37
C SER A 109 -53.93 -4.86 11.68
N GLY A 110 -52.84 -4.94 12.45
CA GLY A 110 -51.49 -5.16 11.92
C GLY A 110 -51.30 -6.55 11.32
N LEU A 111 -51.88 -7.59 11.92
CA LEU A 111 -51.91 -8.95 11.35
C LEU A 111 -52.65 -8.99 10.01
N ASN A 112 -53.82 -8.38 9.92
CA ASN A 112 -54.62 -8.32 8.70
C ASN A 112 -53.86 -7.63 7.56
N GLU A 113 -53.23 -6.50 7.85
CA GLU A 113 -52.46 -5.75 6.84
C GLU A 113 -51.15 -6.46 6.49
N THR A 114 -50.52 -7.20 7.42
CA THR A 114 -49.38 -8.07 7.11
C THR A 114 -49.79 -9.16 6.11
N ILE A 115 -50.89 -9.86 6.37
CA ILE A 115 -51.42 -10.91 5.48
C ILE A 115 -51.75 -10.33 4.10
N LYS A 116 -52.39 -9.17 4.06
CA LYS A 116 -52.75 -8.50 2.81
C LYS A 116 -51.52 -8.12 1.99
N ALA A 117 -50.51 -7.53 2.62
CA ALA A 117 -49.26 -7.16 1.95
C ALA A 117 -48.47 -8.38 1.47
N LEU A 118 -48.39 -9.45 2.27
CA LEU A 118 -47.76 -10.71 1.85
C LEU A 118 -48.45 -11.33 0.63
N ASN A 119 -49.78 -11.36 0.61
CA ASN A 119 -50.53 -11.85 -0.55
C ASN A 119 -50.30 -10.98 -1.78
N LEU A 120 -50.32 -9.65 -1.63
CA LEU A 120 -50.04 -8.71 -2.73
C LEU A 120 -48.65 -8.98 -3.32
N CYS A 121 -47.60 -8.93 -2.50
CA CYS A 121 -46.23 -9.08 -2.98
C CYS A 121 -45.97 -10.48 -3.57
N TYR A 122 -46.54 -11.53 -2.98
CA TYR A 122 -46.42 -12.88 -3.53
C TYR A 122 -47.10 -13.03 -4.89
N ASN A 123 -48.28 -12.43 -5.08
CA ASN A 123 -48.98 -12.46 -6.36
C ASN A 123 -48.24 -11.67 -7.45
N GLU A 124 -47.57 -10.57 -7.08
CA GLU A 124 -46.73 -9.81 -7.99
C GLU A 124 -45.43 -10.57 -8.34
N ASN A 125 -44.80 -11.23 -7.37
CA ASN A 125 -43.61 -12.05 -7.59
C ASN A 125 -43.46 -13.18 -6.54
N SER A 126 -43.80 -14.40 -6.95
CA SER A 126 -43.77 -15.59 -6.10
C SER A 126 -42.37 -16.10 -5.73
N ASN A 127 -41.31 -15.48 -6.25
CA ASN A 127 -39.91 -15.85 -5.98
C ASN A 127 -39.27 -15.00 -4.87
N LEU A 128 -39.95 -13.97 -4.38
CA LEU A 128 -39.46 -13.12 -3.29
C LEU A 128 -39.38 -13.87 -1.96
N PHE A 129 -38.46 -13.43 -1.11
CA PHE A 129 -38.50 -13.73 0.31
C PHE A 129 -39.07 -12.54 1.09
N PHE A 130 -39.59 -12.82 2.29
CA PHE A 130 -40.18 -11.80 3.14
C PHE A 130 -39.51 -11.74 4.51
N GLU A 131 -39.53 -10.54 5.07
CA GLU A 131 -39.28 -10.27 6.47
C GLU A 131 -40.56 -9.74 7.12
N ILE A 132 -40.81 -10.08 8.37
CA ILE A 132 -42.01 -9.69 9.12
C ILE A 132 -41.66 -9.26 10.56
N ALA A 133 -42.67 -8.73 11.26
CA ALA A 133 -42.55 -8.04 12.56
C ALA A 133 -41.81 -6.70 12.45
N THR A 134 -41.59 -6.02 13.58
CA THR A 134 -40.96 -4.70 13.63
C THR A 134 -40.07 -4.56 14.86
N GLU A 135 -39.21 -3.55 14.86
CA GLU A 135 -38.40 -3.16 16.00
C GLU A 135 -39.21 -2.55 17.15
N GLU A 136 -38.62 -2.58 18.34
CA GLU A 136 -39.27 -2.17 19.59
C GLU A 136 -39.70 -0.71 19.61
N GLY A 137 -38.96 0.17 18.92
CA GLY A 137 -39.28 1.59 18.80
C GLY A 137 -40.53 1.90 17.98
N ILE A 138 -41.00 0.96 17.15
CA ILE A 138 -42.29 1.08 16.43
C ILE A 138 -43.41 0.43 17.24
N ARG A 139 -43.23 -0.84 17.64
CA ARG A 139 -44.20 -1.56 18.46
C ARG A 139 -43.49 -2.67 19.23
N ARG A 140 -43.56 -2.63 20.55
CA ARG A 140 -43.05 -3.72 21.40
C ARG A 140 -43.97 -4.95 21.28
N PHE A 141 -43.37 -6.12 21.12
CA PHE A 141 -44.07 -7.41 21.15
C PHE A 141 -43.57 -8.27 22.30
N GLU A 142 -44.44 -8.93 23.05
CA GLU A 142 -43.97 -9.98 23.97
C GLU A 142 -43.69 -11.30 23.24
N VAL A 143 -42.83 -12.16 23.81
CA VAL A 143 -42.39 -13.41 23.14
C VAL A 143 -43.59 -14.31 22.80
N ASP A 144 -44.53 -14.45 23.74
CA ASP A 144 -45.74 -15.26 23.55
C ASP A 144 -46.71 -14.63 22.52
N GLU A 145 -46.70 -13.30 22.41
CA GLU A 145 -47.48 -12.57 21.40
C GLU A 145 -46.89 -12.79 19.99
N LEU A 146 -45.56 -12.78 19.84
CA LEU A 146 -44.90 -13.12 18.57
C LEU A 146 -45.15 -14.56 18.16
N GLU A 147 -45.16 -15.49 19.12
CA GLU A 147 -45.52 -16.87 18.84
C GLU A 147 -46.96 -16.99 18.34
N THR A 148 -47.89 -16.29 18.99
CA THR A 148 -49.29 -16.22 18.55
C THR A 148 -49.39 -15.64 17.13
N PHE A 149 -48.65 -14.57 16.84
CA PHE A 149 -48.57 -13.96 15.51
C PHE A 149 -48.10 -14.95 14.43
N ILE A 150 -47.06 -15.75 14.72
CA ILE A 150 -46.57 -16.78 13.81
C ILE A 150 -47.64 -17.84 13.55
N LEU A 151 -48.30 -18.33 14.60
CA LEU A 151 -49.35 -19.35 14.49
C LEU A 151 -50.56 -18.85 13.69
N ASP A 152 -50.97 -17.60 13.90
CA ASP A 152 -52.05 -16.99 13.13
C ASP A 152 -51.69 -16.82 11.65
N LEU A 153 -50.45 -16.42 11.36
CA LEU A 153 -49.95 -16.38 9.98
C LEU A 153 -49.96 -17.78 9.34
N GLN A 154 -49.52 -18.82 10.04
CA GLN A 154 -49.57 -20.21 9.54
C GLN A 154 -51.00 -20.67 9.23
N LYS A 155 -51.96 -20.28 10.08
CA LYS A 155 -53.37 -20.66 9.93
C LYS A 155 -54.05 -19.91 8.78
N ARG A 156 -53.67 -18.64 8.54
CA ARG A 156 -54.40 -17.73 7.66
C ARG A 156 -53.75 -17.51 6.30
N LEU A 157 -52.46 -17.79 6.15
CA LEU A 157 -51.75 -17.74 4.86
C LEU A 157 -51.78 -19.09 4.17
N LYS A 158 -51.67 -19.07 2.84
CA LYS A 158 -51.42 -20.30 2.08
C LYS A 158 -50.01 -20.83 2.41
N PRO A 159 -49.79 -22.15 2.51
CA PRO A 159 -48.50 -22.72 2.87
C PRO A 159 -47.34 -22.27 1.98
N GLU A 160 -47.58 -22.06 0.69
CA GLU A 160 -46.60 -21.59 -0.28
C GLU A 160 -46.15 -20.14 -0.04
N ILE A 161 -47.01 -19.28 0.53
CA ILE A 161 -46.69 -17.90 0.90
C ILE A 161 -45.91 -17.91 2.23
N TYR A 162 -46.40 -18.67 3.21
CA TYR A 162 -45.74 -18.78 4.52
C TYR A 162 -44.29 -19.26 4.39
N LYS A 163 -44.03 -20.25 3.50
CA LYS A 163 -42.67 -20.74 3.20
C LYS A 163 -41.72 -19.69 2.61
N ARG A 164 -42.22 -18.55 2.14
CA ARG A 164 -41.39 -17.43 1.65
C ARG A 164 -40.98 -16.46 2.76
N ILE A 165 -41.60 -16.52 3.94
CA ILE A 165 -41.18 -15.74 5.10
C ILE A 165 -39.86 -16.33 5.59
N LYS A 166 -38.80 -15.53 5.52
CA LYS A 166 -37.43 -15.96 5.78
C LYS A 166 -36.84 -15.31 7.01
N TYR A 167 -37.04 -13.99 7.16
CA TYR A 167 -36.49 -13.22 8.26
C TYR A 167 -37.58 -12.81 9.24
N PHE A 168 -37.20 -12.73 10.51
CA PHE A 168 -38.09 -12.33 11.59
C PHE A 168 -37.38 -11.30 12.47
N VAL A 169 -37.99 -10.12 12.62
CA VAL A 169 -37.40 -9.03 13.40
C VAL A 169 -37.47 -9.36 14.89
N VAL A 170 -36.32 -9.39 15.57
CA VAL A 170 -36.21 -9.63 17.02
C VAL A 170 -35.97 -8.32 17.78
N GLN A 171 -36.44 -8.28 19.03
CA GLN A 171 -36.39 -7.12 19.92
C GLN A 171 -35.63 -7.45 21.20
N CYS A 172 -34.41 -6.94 21.33
CA CYS A 172 -33.60 -7.11 22.55
C CYS A 172 -33.03 -5.80 23.09
N GLY A 173 -33.85 -4.74 23.04
CA GLY A 173 -33.56 -3.44 23.63
C GLY A 173 -32.52 -2.65 22.85
N THR A 174 -32.80 -2.38 21.56
CA THR A 174 -32.05 -1.43 20.74
C THR A 174 -32.85 -0.16 20.51
N GLY A 175 -32.16 0.99 20.47
CA GLY A 175 -32.76 2.28 20.20
C GLY A 175 -31.68 3.30 19.82
N LEU A 176 -32.01 4.27 18.96
CA LEU A 176 -31.03 5.22 18.42
C LEU A 176 -31.44 6.66 18.75
N LEU A 177 -30.51 7.44 19.31
CA LEU A 177 -30.71 8.87 19.57
C LEU A 177 -29.36 9.60 19.55
N GLU A 178 -29.32 10.80 18.98
CA GLU A 178 -28.14 11.68 18.94
C GLU A 178 -26.84 10.98 18.49
N ALA A 179 -26.97 10.09 17.50
CA ALA A 179 -25.90 9.26 16.96
C ALA A 179 -25.20 8.36 17.99
N SER A 180 -26.00 7.78 18.88
CA SER A 180 -25.62 6.77 19.87
C SER A 180 -26.69 5.69 19.93
N ASN A 181 -26.31 4.49 20.39
CA ASN A 181 -27.27 3.47 20.78
C ASN A 181 -27.70 3.71 22.23
N ILE A 182 -28.99 3.97 22.43
CA ILE A 182 -29.60 4.19 23.75
C ILE A 182 -30.38 2.97 24.25
N GLY A 183 -30.35 1.88 23.48
CA GLY A 183 -31.04 0.66 23.84
C GLY A 183 -30.40 -0.04 25.05
N HIS A 184 -31.25 -0.63 25.90
CA HIS A 184 -30.80 -1.47 27.00
C HIS A 184 -30.80 -2.94 26.59
N TYR A 185 -29.61 -3.49 26.31
CA TYR A 185 -29.47 -4.87 25.85
C TYR A 185 -30.05 -5.90 26.83
N GLU A 186 -31.10 -6.62 26.41
CA GLU A 186 -31.77 -7.65 27.20
C GLU A 186 -31.36 -9.07 26.75
N LYS A 187 -30.23 -9.56 27.28
CA LYS A 187 -29.66 -10.89 26.93
C LYS A 187 -30.64 -12.05 27.00
N ASN A 188 -31.45 -12.14 28.05
CA ASN A 188 -32.41 -13.23 28.22
C ASN A 188 -33.57 -13.16 27.23
N ARG A 189 -33.97 -11.95 26.83
CA ARG A 189 -35.01 -11.74 25.83
C ARG A 189 -34.52 -12.14 24.44
N LEU A 190 -33.28 -11.76 24.09
CA LEU A 190 -32.64 -12.20 22.85
C LEU A 190 -32.67 -13.73 22.73
N LYS A 191 -32.22 -14.46 23.77
CA LYS A 191 -32.22 -15.94 23.77
C LYS A 191 -33.60 -16.50 23.47
N LYS A 192 -34.64 -16.02 24.14
CA LYS A 192 -36.03 -16.47 23.94
C LYS A 192 -36.53 -16.21 22.52
N MET A 193 -36.24 -15.03 21.95
CA MET A 193 -36.66 -14.70 20.59
C MET A 193 -35.88 -15.49 19.52
N VAL A 194 -34.59 -15.74 19.74
CA VAL A 194 -33.78 -16.61 18.88
C VAL A 194 -34.28 -18.06 18.94
N GLU A 195 -34.61 -18.57 20.13
CA GLU A 195 -35.23 -19.89 20.30
C GLU A 195 -36.56 -19.99 19.54
N LEU A 196 -37.38 -18.94 19.60
CA LEU A 196 -38.62 -18.85 18.83
C LEU A 196 -38.35 -18.88 17.32
N CYS A 197 -37.41 -18.09 16.82
CA CYS A 197 -37.02 -18.11 15.40
C CYS A 197 -36.56 -19.50 14.96
N LYS A 198 -35.69 -20.15 15.75
CA LYS A 198 -35.20 -21.52 15.49
C LYS A 198 -36.32 -22.54 15.48
N LYS A 199 -37.28 -22.44 16.42
CA LYS A 199 -38.45 -23.34 16.51
C LYS A 199 -39.28 -23.33 15.22
N TYR A 200 -39.42 -22.17 14.58
CA TYR A 200 -40.24 -22.00 13.37
C TYR A 200 -39.44 -21.90 12.07
N GLY A 201 -38.09 -22.02 12.12
CA GLY A 201 -37.21 -22.03 10.96
C GLY A 201 -36.94 -20.65 10.34
N PHE A 202 -37.11 -19.58 11.11
CA PHE A 202 -36.79 -18.21 10.68
C PHE A 202 -35.34 -17.84 10.96
N ILE A 203 -34.82 -16.91 10.16
CA ILE A 203 -33.55 -16.22 10.40
C ILE A 203 -33.83 -15.00 11.29
N SER A 204 -33.21 -14.96 12.46
CA SER A 204 -33.37 -13.89 13.43
C SER A 204 -32.61 -12.63 13.01
N LYS A 205 -33.28 -11.48 12.98
CA LYS A 205 -32.67 -10.22 12.55
C LYS A 205 -32.97 -9.08 13.51
N GLU A 206 -31.93 -8.42 13.98
CA GLU A 206 -32.04 -7.26 14.85
C GLU A 206 -31.90 -5.96 14.03
N HIS A 207 -32.79 -5.00 14.27
CA HIS A 207 -32.70 -3.66 13.71
C HIS A 207 -31.94 -2.72 14.66
N ASN A 208 -31.43 -1.60 14.14
CA ASN A 208 -30.72 -0.58 14.92
C ASN A 208 -29.41 -1.06 15.58
N GLY A 209 -28.58 -1.79 14.83
CA GLY A 209 -27.24 -2.19 15.24
C GLY A 209 -26.19 -1.08 15.18
N ASP A 210 -26.58 0.12 14.76
CA ASP A 210 -25.71 1.30 14.72
C ASP A 210 -25.09 1.61 16.09
N TRP A 211 -23.80 1.93 16.07
CA TRP A 211 -22.98 2.27 17.25
C TRP A 211 -22.89 1.18 18.34
N VAL A 212 -23.34 -0.06 18.05
CA VAL A 212 -23.08 -1.22 18.90
C VAL A 212 -21.63 -1.66 18.73
N SER A 213 -20.96 -2.00 19.85
CA SER A 213 -19.57 -2.48 19.79
C SER A 213 -19.49 -3.84 19.08
N ILE A 214 -18.38 -4.09 18.39
CA ILE A 214 -18.15 -5.38 17.69
C ILE A 214 -18.15 -6.55 18.68
N ASP A 215 -17.66 -6.36 19.90
CA ASP A 215 -17.67 -7.39 20.93
C ASP A 215 -19.10 -7.75 21.35
N LEU A 216 -19.99 -6.76 21.50
CA LEU A 216 -21.39 -7.01 21.80
C LEU A 216 -22.11 -7.66 20.61
N MET A 217 -21.84 -7.23 19.37
CA MET A 217 -22.38 -7.91 18.18
C MET A 217 -21.92 -9.38 18.12
N ARG A 218 -20.65 -9.66 18.46
CA ARG A 218 -20.11 -11.02 18.51
C ARG A 218 -20.83 -11.85 19.58
N GLU A 219 -21.02 -11.32 20.78
CA GLU A 219 -21.78 -11.99 21.83
C GLU A 219 -23.21 -12.33 21.35
N LYS A 220 -23.90 -11.39 20.70
CA LYS A 220 -25.26 -11.64 20.18
C LYS A 220 -25.27 -12.77 19.14
N PHE A 221 -24.30 -12.79 18.23
CA PHE A 221 -24.15 -13.87 17.24
C PHE A 221 -23.80 -15.21 17.89
N GLU A 222 -22.97 -15.24 18.93
CA GLU A 222 -22.67 -16.46 19.71
C GLU A 222 -23.92 -16.99 20.45
N LEU A 223 -24.83 -16.10 20.85
CA LEU A 223 -26.14 -16.46 21.41
C LEU A 223 -27.15 -16.92 20.35
N GLY A 224 -26.79 -16.86 19.07
CA GLY A 224 -27.56 -17.39 17.96
C GLY A 224 -28.39 -16.37 17.18
N LEU A 225 -28.17 -15.06 17.38
CA LEU A 225 -28.65 -14.05 16.44
C LEU A 225 -28.01 -14.29 15.06
N ASP A 226 -28.76 -14.14 13.98
CA ASP A 226 -28.23 -14.41 12.63
C ASP A 226 -27.80 -13.13 11.91
N CYS A 227 -28.55 -12.04 12.06
CA CYS A 227 -28.41 -10.84 11.24
C CYS A 227 -28.60 -9.54 12.05
N ILE A 228 -27.90 -8.46 11.66
CA ILE A 228 -28.04 -7.12 12.23
C ILE A 228 -28.09 -6.05 11.13
N ASN A 229 -29.00 -5.07 11.24
CA ASN A 229 -29.06 -3.88 10.40
C ASN A 229 -28.19 -2.76 10.95
N VAL A 230 -27.44 -2.08 10.08
CA VAL A 230 -26.68 -0.86 10.39
C VAL A 230 -26.87 0.12 9.24
N ALA A 231 -27.31 1.35 9.51
CA ALA A 231 -27.54 2.35 8.49
C ALA A 231 -26.96 3.74 8.83
N PRO A 232 -27.57 4.54 9.73
CA PRO A 232 -27.13 5.93 9.98
C PRO A 232 -25.66 6.08 10.39
N GLU A 233 -25.04 5.09 11.05
CA GLU A 233 -23.61 5.10 11.42
C GLU A 233 -22.71 5.24 10.19
N LEU A 234 -23.03 4.57 9.07
CA LEU A 234 -22.26 4.68 7.83
C LEU A 234 -22.34 6.09 7.23
N GLY A 235 -23.53 6.68 7.22
CA GLY A 235 -23.73 8.07 6.77
C GLY A 235 -22.99 9.07 7.67
N GLN A 236 -22.94 8.81 8.98
CA GLN A 236 -22.18 9.60 9.94
C GLN A 236 -20.67 9.57 9.66
N ILE A 237 -20.10 8.40 9.32
CA ILE A 237 -18.67 8.27 9.00
C ILE A 237 -18.28 9.16 7.82
N GLU A 238 -19.10 9.18 6.76
CA GLU A 238 -18.88 10.07 5.62
C GLU A 238 -19.01 11.54 6.01
N THR A 239 -20.03 11.88 6.78
CA THR A 239 -20.25 13.24 7.30
C THR A 239 -19.05 13.75 8.10
N LYS A 240 -18.56 12.96 9.07
CA LYS A 240 -17.35 13.27 9.86
C LYS A 240 -16.12 13.42 8.98
N SER A 241 -15.99 12.60 7.93
CA SER A 241 -14.86 12.68 7.02
C SER A 241 -14.85 13.99 6.22
N ILE A 242 -16.03 14.52 5.87
CA ILE A 242 -16.20 15.81 5.19
C ILE A 242 -15.92 16.97 6.16
N LEU A 243 -16.49 16.93 7.38
CA LEU A 243 -16.19 17.89 8.43
C LEU A 243 -14.70 17.97 8.73
N ASN A 244 -14.03 16.83 8.86
CA ASN A 244 -12.58 16.77 9.07
C ASN A 244 -11.79 17.35 7.88
N ALA A 245 -12.29 17.21 6.65
CA ALA A 245 -11.67 17.81 5.48
C ALA A 245 -11.81 19.35 5.50
N ILE A 246 -12.97 19.87 5.90
CA ILE A 246 -13.20 21.32 6.10
C ILE A 246 -12.26 21.83 7.20
N ASN A 247 -12.21 21.14 8.34
CA ASN A 247 -11.40 21.56 9.50
C ASN A 247 -9.89 21.54 9.27
N LYS A 248 -9.42 20.82 8.25
CA LYS A 248 -8.00 20.75 7.85
C LYS A 248 -7.59 21.79 6.81
N LEU A 249 -8.51 22.65 6.37
CA LEU A 249 -8.16 23.76 5.48
C LEU A 249 -7.25 24.76 6.21
N GLU A 250 -6.17 25.17 5.55
CA GLU A 250 -5.24 26.18 6.08
C GLU A 250 -5.88 27.58 6.07
N ASP A 251 -6.71 27.87 5.06
CA ASP A 251 -7.50 29.09 4.95
C ASP A 251 -8.68 29.07 5.93
N LYS A 252 -8.59 29.91 6.97
CA LYS A 252 -9.58 30.01 8.04
C LYS A 252 -10.90 30.66 7.62
N GLU A 253 -10.86 31.60 6.68
CA GLU A 253 -12.09 32.23 6.19
C GLU A 253 -12.90 31.22 5.39
N LYS A 254 -12.22 30.51 4.47
CA LYS A 254 -12.83 29.44 3.69
C LYS A 254 -13.32 28.28 4.55
N GLN A 255 -12.56 27.90 5.59
CA GLN A 255 -12.98 26.90 6.57
C GLN A 255 -14.34 27.29 7.18
N ASN A 256 -14.46 28.51 7.70
CA ASN A 256 -15.68 28.99 8.35
C ASN A 256 -16.85 29.09 7.36
N GLU A 257 -16.60 29.58 6.15
CA GLU A 257 -17.61 29.67 5.08
C GLU A 257 -18.24 28.30 4.78
N LEU A 258 -17.40 27.29 4.52
CA LEU A 258 -17.88 25.95 4.17
C LEU A 258 -18.58 25.26 5.34
N PHE A 259 -18.08 25.44 6.56
CA PHE A 259 -18.70 24.90 7.77
C PHE A 259 -20.10 25.48 7.99
N GLU A 260 -20.24 26.82 7.95
CA GLU A 260 -21.53 27.49 8.13
C GLU A 260 -22.51 27.19 6.99
N ALA A 261 -22.02 27.06 5.75
CA ALA A 261 -22.84 26.62 4.63
C ALA A 261 -23.39 25.21 4.86
N PHE A 262 -22.54 24.27 5.29
CA PHE A 262 -22.99 22.90 5.57
C PHE A 262 -23.98 22.85 6.73
N PHE A 263 -23.72 23.61 7.80
CA PHE A 263 -24.65 23.76 8.92
C PHE A 263 -26.02 24.26 8.46
N LYS A 264 -26.07 25.35 7.69
CA LYS A 264 -27.34 25.93 7.21
C LYS A 264 -28.14 24.98 6.34
N ILE A 265 -27.48 24.24 5.45
CA ILE A 265 -28.15 23.21 4.63
C ILE A 265 -28.78 22.13 5.53
N CYS A 266 -28.02 21.65 6.52
CA CYS A 266 -28.50 20.66 7.48
C CYS A 266 -29.66 21.18 8.33
N LEU A 267 -29.54 22.39 8.86
CA LEU A 267 -30.56 23.05 9.67
C LEU A 267 -31.88 23.18 8.90
N ASN A 268 -31.81 23.74 7.69
CA ASN A 268 -32.98 23.99 6.84
C ASN A 268 -33.64 22.71 6.31
N SER A 269 -32.92 21.58 6.27
CA SER A 269 -33.47 20.30 5.84
C SER A 269 -34.54 19.73 6.80
N ASN A 270 -34.54 20.17 8.07
CA ASN A 270 -35.33 19.60 9.16
C ASN A 270 -35.15 18.09 9.39
N LYS A 271 -34.17 17.45 8.75
CA LYS A 271 -33.94 15.99 8.86
C LYS A 271 -33.33 15.59 10.21
N TRP A 272 -32.81 16.54 10.98
CA TRP A 272 -32.25 16.34 12.31
C TRP A 272 -33.31 16.24 13.42
N VAL A 273 -34.52 16.80 13.23
CA VAL A 273 -35.52 17.00 14.29
C VAL A 273 -35.90 15.71 15.01
N LYS A 274 -36.02 14.58 14.30
CA LYS A 274 -36.37 13.30 14.92
C LYS A 274 -35.23 12.63 15.71
N TRP A 275 -33.99 13.08 15.52
CA TRP A 275 -32.79 12.42 16.00
C TRP A 275 -32.20 13.07 17.26
N VAL A 276 -32.82 14.13 17.75
CA VAL A 276 -32.35 14.92 18.89
C VAL A 276 -33.42 15.02 19.97
N ASN A 277 -33.00 15.34 21.20
CA ASN A 277 -33.94 15.65 22.27
C ASN A 277 -34.73 16.94 21.99
N LYS A 278 -35.88 17.10 22.66
CA LYS A 278 -36.77 18.26 22.46
C LYS A 278 -36.13 19.60 22.88
N ASP A 279 -35.15 19.56 23.76
CA ASP A 279 -34.38 20.70 24.26
C ASP A 279 -33.09 20.97 23.46
N PHE A 280 -32.85 20.23 22.37
CA PHE A 280 -31.67 20.42 21.54
C PHE A 280 -31.67 21.79 20.86
N ASN A 281 -30.69 22.62 21.20
CA ASN A 281 -30.46 23.91 20.54
C ASN A 281 -29.51 23.73 19.34
N PRO A 282 -29.99 23.86 18.09
CA PRO A 282 -29.16 23.66 16.90
C PRO A 282 -28.06 24.71 16.71
N GLU A 283 -28.28 25.96 17.14
CA GLU A 283 -27.30 27.05 16.99
C GLU A 283 -26.11 26.88 17.95
N GLU A 284 -26.35 26.34 19.15
CA GLU A 284 -25.30 26.01 20.11
C GLU A 284 -24.56 24.71 19.76
N ASN A 285 -25.18 23.85 18.94
CA ASN A 285 -24.69 22.50 18.65
C ASN A 285 -24.45 22.24 17.15
N LYS A 286 -23.95 23.25 16.41
CA LYS A 286 -23.82 23.20 14.94
C LYS A 286 -23.12 21.96 14.41
N GLU A 287 -21.93 21.65 14.93
CA GLU A 287 -21.15 20.49 14.49
C GLU A 287 -21.88 19.17 14.80
N LYS A 288 -22.51 19.07 15.97
CA LYS A 288 -23.29 17.89 16.37
C LYS A 288 -24.52 17.72 15.47
N LEU A 289 -25.20 18.81 15.11
CA LEU A 289 -26.32 18.78 14.16
C LEU A 289 -25.86 18.27 12.80
N ILE A 290 -24.76 18.81 12.25
CA ILE A 290 -24.20 18.32 10.98
C ILE A 290 -23.89 16.83 11.12
N ASN A 291 -23.19 16.43 12.17
CA ASN A 291 -22.81 15.05 12.41
C ASN A 291 -24.02 14.08 12.46
N ILE A 292 -25.15 14.52 13.00
CA ILE A 292 -26.38 13.71 13.09
C ILE A 292 -27.08 13.57 11.74
N CYS A 293 -27.11 14.62 10.90
CA CYS A 293 -27.99 14.65 9.73
C CYS A 293 -27.34 15.01 8.38
N GLY A 294 -26.04 15.24 8.33
CA GLY A 294 -25.34 15.66 7.11
C GLY A 294 -25.54 14.71 5.92
N HIS A 295 -25.65 13.41 6.20
CA HIS A 295 -25.89 12.39 5.17
C HIS A 295 -27.25 12.48 4.47
N TYR A 296 -28.23 13.22 5.01
CA TYR A 296 -29.51 13.43 4.34
C TYR A 296 -29.47 14.47 3.23
N VAL A 297 -28.43 15.32 3.20
CA VAL A 297 -28.35 16.47 2.29
C VAL A 297 -27.28 16.30 1.21
N PHE A 298 -26.62 15.13 1.14
CA PHE A 298 -25.54 14.90 0.17
C PHE A 298 -25.98 15.05 -1.28
N SER A 299 -27.24 14.77 -1.60
CA SER A 299 -27.82 14.92 -2.94
C SER A 299 -28.29 16.34 -3.26
N TYR A 300 -28.18 17.29 -2.32
CA TYR A 300 -28.65 18.66 -2.52
C TYR A 300 -27.65 19.42 -3.41
N PRO A 301 -28.11 20.15 -4.44
CA PRO A 301 -27.21 20.93 -5.32
C PRO A 301 -26.31 21.92 -4.56
N GLU A 302 -26.78 22.45 -3.43
CA GLU A 302 -26.02 23.34 -2.55
C GLU A 302 -24.87 22.61 -1.85
N PHE A 303 -25.08 21.35 -1.45
CA PHE A 303 -24.04 20.56 -0.82
C PHE A 303 -22.96 20.14 -1.82
N GLU A 304 -23.33 19.82 -3.06
CA GLU A 304 -22.37 19.52 -4.13
C GLU A 304 -21.36 20.65 -4.36
N LYS A 305 -21.78 21.92 -4.18
CA LYS A 305 -20.87 23.09 -4.24
C LYS A 305 -19.82 23.08 -3.11
N ILE A 306 -20.18 22.60 -1.92
CA ILE A 306 -19.23 22.41 -0.81
C ILE A 306 -18.28 21.25 -1.16
N LYS A 307 -18.84 20.14 -1.62
CA LYS A 307 -18.10 18.92 -1.91
C LYS A 307 -17.04 19.10 -2.99
N ASN A 308 -17.35 19.84 -4.06
CA ASN A 308 -16.42 20.14 -5.16
C ASN A 308 -15.20 20.95 -4.73
N GLN A 309 -15.27 21.65 -3.60
CA GLN A 309 -14.14 22.39 -3.02
C GLN A 309 -13.24 21.52 -2.13
N LEU A 310 -13.59 20.24 -1.94
CA LEU A 310 -12.89 19.28 -1.09
C LEU A 310 -12.45 18.03 -1.89
N PRO A 311 -11.61 18.15 -2.93
CA PRO A 311 -11.34 17.06 -3.88
C PRO A 311 -10.71 15.81 -3.24
N ASN A 312 -9.93 15.99 -2.17
CA ASN A 312 -9.29 14.88 -1.46
C ASN A 312 -10.23 14.13 -0.48
N SER A 313 -11.43 14.66 -0.23
CA SER A 313 -12.35 14.10 0.78
C SER A 313 -12.83 12.70 0.42
N ASN A 314 -13.03 12.38 -0.87
CA ASN A 314 -13.49 11.04 -1.31
C ASN A 314 -12.50 9.92 -0.94
N LYS A 315 -11.19 10.19 -1.02
CA LYS A 315 -10.16 9.23 -0.62
C LYS A 315 -10.24 8.94 0.88
N GLN A 316 -10.43 9.98 1.70
CA GLN A 316 -10.56 9.85 3.15
C GLN A 316 -11.85 9.14 3.56
N ILE A 317 -12.97 9.49 2.91
CA ILE A 317 -14.28 8.83 3.13
C ILE A 317 -14.15 7.33 2.89
N LYS A 318 -13.64 6.95 1.71
CA LYS A 318 -13.44 5.54 1.37
C LYS A 318 -12.55 4.82 2.38
N HIS A 319 -11.46 5.44 2.80
CA HIS A 319 -10.56 4.86 3.82
C HIS A 319 -11.30 4.60 5.15
N ASN A 320 -12.05 5.58 5.65
CA ASN A 320 -12.79 5.45 6.91
C ASN A 320 -13.93 4.43 6.80
N LEU A 321 -14.61 4.35 5.65
CA LEU A 321 -15.64 3.35 5.38
C LEU A 321 -15.06 1.93 5.32
N ILE A 322 -13.92 1.73 4.63
CA ILE A 322 -13.24 0.43 4.60
C ILE A 322 -12.87 -0.02 6.02
N LYS A 323 -12.41 0.89 6.88
CA LYS A 323 -12.13 0.57 8.29
C LYS A 323 -13.37 0.01 8.99
N LYS A 324 -14.52 0.66 8.86
CA LYS A 324 -15.77 0.20 9.48
C LYS A 324 -16.29 -1.12 8.86
N ILE A 325 -16.24 -1.25 7.54
CA ILE A 325 -16.64 -2.49 6.86
C ILE A 325 -15.74 -3.67 7.27
N ARG A 326 -14.45 -3.41 7.53
CA ARG A 326 -13.52 -4.42 8.07
C ARG A 326 -13.91 -4.86 9.48
N GLU A 327 -14.36 -3.93 10.34
CA GLU A 327 -14.92 -4.28 11.64
C GLU A 327 -16.11 -5.25 11.50
N TYR A 328 -17.04 -5.01 10.57
CA TYR A 328 -18.13 -5.94 10.28
C TYR A 328 -17.66 -7.26 9.68
N HIS A 329 -16.66 -7.25 8.79
CA HIS A 329 -16.05 -8.47 8.27
C HIS A 329 -15.48 -9.33 9.40
N SER A 330 -14.95 -8.73 10.47
CA SER A 330 -14.41 -9.47 11.63
C SER A 330 -15.42 -10.33 12.39
N LEU A 331 -16.72 -10.17 12.11
CA LEU A 331 -17.80 -11.01 12.63
C LEU A 331 -18.07 -12.25 11.76
N MET A 332 -17.32 -12.43 10.67
CA MET A 332 -17.48 -13.50 9.69
C MET A 332 -16.26 -14.44 9.70
N ASP A 333 -16.49 -15.72 9.40
CA ASP A 333 -15.46 -16.77 9.44
C ASP A 333 -14.30 -16.60 8.46
N SER A 334 -14.54 -15.84 7.39
CA SER A 334 -13.57 -15.50 6.34
C SER A 334 -12.61 -14.39 6.74
N TYR A 335 -12.79 -13.75 7.90
CA TYR A 335 -11.91 -12.69 8.35
C TYR A 335 -10.54 -13.22 8.73
N TYR A 336 -9.50 -12.51 8.27
CA TYR A 336 -8.13 -12.81 8.62
C TYR A 336 -7.25 -11.55 8.55
N LYS A 337 -6.08 -11.63 9.19
CA LYS A 337 -4.96 -10.69 9.01
C LYS A 337 -3.75 -11.38 8.40
N VAL A 338 -2.76 -10.62 7.96
CA VAL A 338 -1.48 -11.16 7.46
C VAL A 338 -0.35 -10.72 8.37
N LEU A 339 0.38 -11.67 8.95
CA LEU A 339 1.59 -11.43 9.72
C LEU A 339 2.83 -11.65 8.85
N ILE A 340 3.69 -10.64 8.79
CA ILE A 340 5.00 -10.72 8.14
C ILE A 340 6.09 -10.33 9.15
N THR A 341 7.05 -11.22 9.36
CA THR A 341 8.11 -11.01 10.35
C THR A 341 9.39 -10.46 9.71
N THR A 342 9.64 -9.16 9.90
CA THR A 342 10.81 -8.47 9.31
C THR A 342 11.88 -8.10 10.34
N SER A 343 11.67 -8.41 11.62
CA SER A 343 12.52 -7.98 12.73
C SER A 343 13.97 -8.51 12.70
N GLY A 344 14.19 -9.68 12.11
CA GLY A 344 15.50 -10.35 12.11
C GLY A 344 16.54 -9.75 11.16
N ILE A 345 17.83 -9.93 11.49
CA ILE A 345 18.98 -9.39 10.74
C ILE A 345 19.10 -9.97 9.32
N GLY A 346 18.80 -11.26 9.14
CA GLY A 346 19.01 -11.94 7.85
C GLY A 346 20.47 -12.36 7.60
N ARG A 347 21.16 -12.87 8.64
CA ARG A 347 22.60 -13.21 8.61
C ARG A 347 23.06 -14.03 7.39
N ARG A 348 22.21 -14.88 6.82
CA ARG A 348 22.48 -15.70 5.62
C ARG A 348 22.77 -14.85 4.37
N LEU A 349 22.33 -13.60 4.34
CA LEU A 349 22.45 -12.68 3.20
C LEU A 349 23.73 -11.83 3.22
N GLY A 350 24.55 -11.93 4.28
CA GLY A 350 25.82 -11.21 4.39
C GLY A 350 25.66 -9.70 4.12
N ASP A 351 26.50 -9.20 3.21
CA ASP A 351 26.64 -7.78 2.91
C ASP A 351 25.38 -7.11 2.33
N LEU A 352 24.43 -7.89 1.80
CA LEU A 352 23.16 -7.37 1.29
C LEU A 352 22.29 -6.75 2.39
N THR A 353 22.54 -7.11 3.65
CA THR A 353 21.79 -6.60 4.81
C THR A 353 22.57 -5.57 5.63
N THR A 354 23.77 -5.18 5.20
CA THR A 354 24.62 -4.23 5.94
C THR A 354 24.00 -2.86 6.11
N TYR A 355 23.21 -2.41 5.12
CA TYR A 355 22.61 -1.07 5.11
C TYR A 355 21.08 -1.08 5.00
N THR A 356 20.44 -2.25 4.99
CA THR A 356 19.00 -2.37 4.78
C THR A 356 18.44 -3.63 5.46
N ASN A 357 17.12 -3.69 5.59
CA ASN A 357 16.43 -4.86 6.13
C ASN A 357 16.38 -5.99 5.09
N LYS A 358 16.42 -7.26 5.53
CA LYS A 358 16.32 -8.45 4.67
C LYS A 358 15.07 -8.50 3.78
N SER A 359 13.97 -7.86 4.19
CA SER A 359 12.73 -7.79 3.41
C SER A 359 12.77 -6.74 2.29
N LEU A 360 13.76 -5.84 2.32
CA LEU A 360 13.98 -4.77 1.36
C LEU A 360 15.09 -5.08 0.35
N ILE A 361 15.49 -6.35 0.23
CA ILE A 361 16.40 -6.79 -0.82
C ILE A 361 15.70 -6.76 -2.18
N LYS A 362 16.46 -6.43 -3.23
CA LYS A 362 15.95 -6.34 -4.59
C LYS A 362 15.71 -7.74 -5.17
N VAL A 363 14.51 -7.94 -5.72
CA VAL A 363 14.04 -9.15 -6.40
C VAL A 363 13.34 -8.74 -7.70
N GLY A 364 14.05 -8.86 -8.82
CA GLY A 364 13.63 -8.29 -10.10
C GLY A 364 13.60 -6.76 -10.04
N ASP A 365 12.54 -6.17 -10.58
CA ASP A 365 12.30 -4.72 -10.56
C ASP A 365 11.77 -4.19 -9.19
N LYS A 366 11.40 -5.07 -8.24
CA LYS A 366 10.81 -4.69 -6.95
C LYS A 366 11.63 -5.19 -5.76
N LEU A 367 11.24 -4.79 -4.54
CA LEU A 367 11.80 -5.35 -3.30
C LEU A 367 11.06 -6.63 -2.90
N ALA A 368 11.71 -7.55 -2.19
CA ALA A 368 11.14 -8.84 -1.77
C ALA A 368 9.77 -8.69 -1.08
N ILE A 369 9.63 -7.74 -0.15
CA ILE A 369 8.36 -7.50 0.55
C ILE A 369 7.21 -7.10 -0.39
N CYS A 370 7.49 -6.46 -1.54
CA CYS A 370 6.46 -6.10 -2.51
C CYS A 370 5.77 -7.33 -3.06
N HIS A 371 6.56 -8.35 -3.40
CA HIS A 371 6.07 -9.62 -3.93
C HIS A 371 5.23 -10.40 -2.91
N ILE A 372 5.31 -10.07 -1.62
CA ILE A 372 4.47 -10.65 -0.56
C ILE A 372 3.19 -9.82 -0.38
N ILE A 373 3.30 -8.50 -0.21
CA ILE A 373 2.14 -7.61 -0.01
C ILE A 373 1.14 -7.74 -1.16
N GLU A 374 1.64 -7.79 -2.40
CA GLU A 374 0.81 -7.86 -3.61
C GLU A 374 0.12 -9.23 -3.80
N LYS A 375 0.43 -10.25 -2.99
CA LYS A 375 -0.25 -11.56 -3.01
C LYS A 375 -1.54 -11.62 -2.22
N TYR A 376 -1.73 -10.67 -1.32
CA TYR A 376 -2.91 -10.61 -0.48
C TYR A 376 -3.86 -9.51 -0.94
N ASN A 377 -5.12 -9.61 -0.51
CA ASN A 377 -6.10 -8.58 -0.79
C ASN A 377 -5.65 -7.24 -0.20
N LYS A 378 -5.61 -6.16 -0.99
CA LYS A 378 -5.19 -4.81 -0.56
C LYS A 378 -5.92 -4.25 0.67
N ASN A 379 -7.13 -4.74 0.95
CA ASN A 379 -7.98 -4.31 2.06
C ASN A 379 -7.75 -5.14 3.34
N VAL A 380 -6.91 -6.17 3.31
CA VAL A 380 -6.49 -6.91 4.51
C VAL A 380 -5.61 -6.02 5.38
N GLU A 381 -5.61 -6.28 6.68
CA GLU A 381 -4.67 -5.65 7.60
C GLU A 381 -3.39 -6.49 7.69
N PHE A 382 -2.24 -5.83 7.51
CA PHE A 382 -0.92 -6.43 7.65
C PHE A 382 -0.33 -6.07 9.00
N VAL A 383 0.06 -7.06 9.78
CA VAL A 383 0.84 -6.91 11.00
C VAL A 383 2.31 -7.18 10.65
N ILE A 384 3.16 -6.17 10.80
CA ILE A 384 4.57 -6.24 10.41
C ILE A 384 5.42 -6.11 11.67
N THR A 385 6.21 -7.13 11.99
CA THR A 385 7.19 -7.02 13.09
C THR A 385 8.43 -6.29 12.60
N LEU A 386 8.88 -5.30 13.35
CA LEU A 386 9.98 -4.39 13.03
C LEU A 386 11.11 -4.55 14.04
N GLY A 387 12.35 -4.60 13.56
CA GLY A 387 13.54 -4.79 14.39
C GLY A 387 14.75 -4.17 13.70
N TYR A 388 15.71 -4.98 13.26
CA TYR A 388 16.87 -4.52 12.53
C TYR A 388 16.47 -3.71 11.28
N TYR A 389 16.84 -2.43 11.21
CA TYR A 389 16.38 -1.48 10.16
C TYR A 389 14.85 -1.41 9.98
N GLY A 390 14.08 -1.64 11.04
CA GLY A 390 12.61 -1.62 10.99
C GLY A 390 12.02 -0.28 10.52
N ASN A 391 12.68 0.85 10.81
CA ASN A 391 12.24 2.17 10.31
C ASN A 391 12.20 2.22 8.79
N LEU A 392 13.19 1.60 8.12
CA LEU A 392 13.24 1.56 6.65
C LEU A 392 12.08 0.75 6.07
N VAL A 393 11.69 -0.36 6.73
CA VAL A 393 10.57 -1.20 6.31
C VAL A 393 9.25 -0.42 6.44
N LYS A 394 9.04 0.23 7.58
CA LYS A 394 7.86 1.08 7.83
C LYS A 394 7.75 2.19 6.77
N ASP A 395 8.82 2.96 6.59
CA ASP A 395 8.85 4.08 5.67
C ASP A 395 8.61 3.66 4.22
N PHE A 396 9.23 2.56 3.80
CA PHE A 396 9.01 2.01 2.47
C PHE A 396 7.54 1.59 2.27
N LEU A 397 6.96 0.83 3.20
CA LEU A 397 5.58 0.33 3.08
C LEU A 397 4.56 1.47 3.06
N GLU A 398 4.72 2.48 3.91
CA GLU A 398 3.83 3.66 3.91
C GLU A 398 3.94 4.48 2.62
N LEU A 399 5.14 4.54 2.02
CA LEU A 399 5.40 5.29 0.79
C LEU A 399 4.92 4.54 -0.47
N ALA A 400 5.12 3.22 -0.50
CA ALA A 400 4.75 2.34 -1.61
C ALA A 400 3.26 1.99 -1.61
N TYR A 401 2.68 1.70 -0.44
CA TYR A 401 1.33 1.15 -0.29
C TYR A 401 0.42 2.04 0.56
N PRO A 402 0.22 3.33 0.23
CA PRO A 402 -0.48 4.29 1.09
C PRO A 402 -1.97 4.00 1.31
N THR A 403 -2.54 3.04 0.56
CA THR A 403 -3.94 2.62 0.71
C THR A 403 -4.10 1.34 1.54
N HIS A 404 -3.01 0.64 1.84
CA HIS A 404 -3.04 -0.57 2.66
C HIS A 404 -3.11 -0.20 4.14
N THR A 405 -3.57 -1.13 4.98
CA THR A 405 -3.54 -0.94 6.44
C THR A 405 -2.41 -1.76 7.03
N PHE A 406 -1.49 -1.07 7.71
CA PHE A 406 -0.37 -1.68 8.41
C PHE A 406 -0.48 -1.42 9.91
N THR A 407 -0.20 -2.46 10.68
CA THR A 407 0.04 -2.42 12.11
C THR A 407 1.51 -2.78 12.33
N PHE A 408 2.29 -1.81 12.77
CA PHE A 408 3.73 -1.96 12.97
C PHE A 408 4.04 -2.33 14.43
N VAL A 409 4.75 -3.44 14.63
CA VAL A 409 5.04 -3.99 15.95
C VAL A 409 6.55 -3.98 16.18
N TRP A 410 7.03 -3.14 17.08
CA TRP A 410 8.46 -3.04 17.39
C TRP A 410 8.92 -4.21 18.28
N VAL A 411 10.01 -4.84 17.87
CA VAL A 411 10.71 -5.92 18.58
C VAL A 411 12.05 -5.36 19.02
N ASP A 412 12.21 -5.18 20.33
CA ASP A 412 13.41 -4.64 20.97
C ASP A 412 14.60 -5.61 20.88
N LYS A 413 14.37 -6.92 20.94
CA LYS A 413 15.41 -7.96 20.85
C LYS A 413 15.35 -8.73 19.53
N TYR A 414 16.23 -8.37 18.60
CA TYR A 414 16.44 -9.06 17.32
C TYR A 414 17.86 -9.63 17.15
N LYS A 415 18.71 -9.51 18.18
CA LYS A 415 20.07 -10.07 18.24
C LYS A 415 20.38 -10.50 19.67
N GLY A 416 21.15 -11.57 19.81
CA GLY A 416 21.68 -12.04 21.10
C GLY A 416 20.75 -13.01 21.80
N GLU A 417 21.05 -13.30 23.07
CA GLU A 417 20.25 -14.18 23.92
C GLU A 417 18.82 -13.65 24.09
N GLY A 418 17.84 -14.55 24.03
CA GLY A 418 16.42 -14.21 24.07
C GLY A 418 15.84 -13.65 22.76
N SER A 419 16.66 -13.42 21.73
CA SER A 419 16.13 -13.10 20.39
C SER A 419 15.74 -14.38 19.65
N SER A 420 14.48 -14.47 19.20
CA SER A 420 13.96 -15.60 18.43
C SER A 420 12.77 -15.18 17.56
N LEU A 421 12.37 -16.06 16.62
CA LEU A 421 11.13 -15.86 15.87
C LEU A 421 9.93 -15.87 16.82
N ALA A 422 9.91 -16.78 17.80
CA ALA A 422 8.90 -16.84 18.84
C ALA A 422 8.73 -15.50 19.58
N TYR A 423 9.82 -14.85 19.97
CA TYR A 423 9.76 -13.54 20.62
C TYR A 423 9.11 -12.46 19.74
N SER A 424 9.43 -12.46 18.43
CA SER A 424 8.81 -11.55 17.47
C SER A 424 7.32 -11.83 17.29
N LEU A 425 6.93 -13.11 17.25
CA LEU A 425 5.52 -13.53 17.17
C LEU A 425 4.74 -13.09 18.41
N LEU A 426 5.30 -13.22 19.61
CA LEU A 426 4.69 -12.80 20.87
C LEU A 426 4.37 -11.31 20.91
N HIS A 427 5.25 -10.46 20.39
CA HIS A 427 4.99 -9.02 20.29
C HIS A 427 3.79 -8.69 19.39
N ALA A 428 3.52 -9.54 18.39
CA ALA A 428 2.40 -9.37 17.48
C ALA A 428 1.08 -9.92 18.04
N LYS A 429 1.11 -10.71 19.12
CA LYS A 429 -0.04 -11.45 19.66
C LYS A 429 -1.26 -10.57 19.86
N SER A 430 -1.14 -9.44 20.56
CA SER A 430 -2.30 -8.57 20.89
C SER A 430 -3.03 -8.03 19.66
N TYR A 431 -2.37 -7.98 18.50
CA TYR A 431 -2.93 -7.48 17.24
C TYR A 431 -3.53 -8.58 16.35
N LEU A 432 -3.30 -9.85 16.71
CA LEU A 432 -3.67 -11.06 15.97
C LEU A 432 -4.62 -11.96 16.77
N GLN A 433 -5.60 -11.34 17.44
CA GLN A 433 -6.70 -12.05 18.11
C GLN A 433 -7.81 -12.43 17.12
N CYS A 434 -7.41 -13.01 16.00
CA CYS A 434 -8.27 -13.51 14.91
C CYS A 434 -7.48 -14.53 14.08
N PRO A 435 -8.12 -15.27 13.15
CA PRO A 435 -7.39 -16.08 12.18
C PRO A 435 -6.38 -15.23 11.40
N PHE A 436 -5.24 -15.81 11.03
CA PHE A 436 -4.22 -15.07 10.28
C PHE A 436 -3.40 -15.95 9.34
N MET A 437 -2.95 -15.34 8.25
CA MET A 437 -1.87 -15.84 7.41
C MET A 437 -0.54 -15.45 8.05
N PHE A 438 0.36 -16.40 8.28
CA PHE A 438 1.76 -16.13 8.56
C PHE A 438 2.55 -16.30 7.25
N ASN A 439 3.34 -15.30 6.87
CA ASN A 439 4.25 -15.37 5.73
C ASN A 439 5.62 -14.84 6.15
N CYS A 440 6.63 -15.71 6.19
CA CYS A 440 8.01 -15.29 6.39
C CYS A 440 8.43 -14.25 5.34
N CYS A 441 9.16 -13.21 5.73
CA CYS A 441 9.49 -12.12 4.81
C CYS A 441 10.49 -12.50 3.69
N ASP A 442 11.05 -13.71 3.76
CA ASP A 442 11.95 -14.31 2.78
C ASP A 442 11.29 -15.42 1.94
N SER A 443 10.01 -15.73 2.19
CA SER A 443 9.26 -16.74 1.47
C SER A 443 8.43 -16.13 0.36
N LEU A 444 8.86 -16.33 -0.89
CA LEU A 444 8.22 -15.80 -2.09
C LEU A 444 7.55 -16.93 -2.89
N THR A 445 6.45 -16.59 -3.54
CA THR A 445 5.78 -17.49 -4.48
C THR A 445 5.21 -16.71 -5.66
N THR A 446 5.18 -17.31 -6.84
CA THR A 446 4.47 -16.76 -8.01
C THR A 446 3.06 -17.32 -8.12
N ASN A 447 2.72 -18.41 -7.41
CA ASN A 447 1.35 -18.91 -7.30
C ASN A 447 0.42 -17.86 -6.66
N ASN A 448 -0.88 -18.01 -6.90
CA ASN A 448 -1.91 -17.28 -6.14
C ASN A 448 -2.11 -17.96 -4.78
N ILE A 449 -2.33 -17.17 -3.74
CA ILE A 449 -2.60 -17.68 -2.38
C ILE A 449 -4.11 -17.67 -2.14
N ASP A 450 -4.74 -18.84 -2.27
CA ASP A 450 -6.14 -19.02 -1.89
C ASP A 450 -6.25 -19.20 -0.37
N ILE A 451 -6.87 -18.22 0.30
CA ILE A 451 -7.03 -18.18 1.76
C ILE A 451 -7.90 -19.35 2.24
N PRO A 452 -7.36 -20.26 3.07
CA PRO A 452 -8.11 -21.37 3.64
C PRO A 452 -9.11 -20.95 4.72
N ASN A 453 -10.01 -21.85 5.11
CA ASN A 453 -10.94 -21.69 6.23
C ASN A 453 -10.58 -22.55 7.46
N GLU A 454 -9.56 -23.41 7.35
CA GLU A 454 -9.04 -24.32 8.38
C GLU A 454 -7.51 -24.23 8.44
N ASN A 455 -6.89 -24.68 9.55
CA ASN A 455 -5.44 -24.60 9.69
C ASN A 455 -4.74 -25.28 8.50
N THR A 456 -3.81 -24.57 7.87
CA THR A 456 -3.20 -25.05 6.62
C THR A 456 -1.73 -24.68 6.56
N LEU A 457 -0.87 -25.63 6.19
CA LEU A 457 0.52 -25.36 5.83
C LEU A 457 0.68 -25.28 4.31
N PHE A 458 1.39 -24.27 3.83
CA PHE A 458 1.78 -24.22 2.43
C PHE A 458 3.14 -24.91 2.28
N VAL A 459 3.20 -25.85 1.35
CA VAL A 459 4.32 -26.79 1.21
C VAL A 459 4.83 -26.80 -0.22
N ASN A 460 6.06 -27.26 -0.44
CA ASN A 460 6.64 -27.37 -1.77
C ASN A 460 7.37 -28.72 -1.96
N GLY A 461 7.39 -29.22 -3.19
CA GLY A 461 7.93 -30.54 -3.54
C GLY A 461 9.45 -30.65 -3.64
N ILE A 462 10.22 -29.59 -3.39
CA ILE A 462 11.69 -29.63 -3.40
C ILE A 462 12.20 -30.65 -2.37
N LYS A 463 13.12 -31.52 -2.81
CA LYS A 463 13.75 -32.53 -1.95
C LYS A 463 15.03 -32.01 -1.32
N SER A 464 14.91 -31.03 -0.42
CA SER A 464 16.04 -30.41 0.30
C SER A 464 15.76 -30.26 1.80
N GLY A 465 15.73 -31.39 2.52
CA GLY A 465 15.44 -31.41 3.96
C GLY A 465 16.55 -30.80 4.84
N THR A 466 17.76 -30.61 4.30
CA THR A 466 18.89 -30.04 5.05
C THR A 466 18.74 -28.54 5.33
N LEU A 467 18.12 -27.79 4.41
CA LEU A 467 18.01 -26.33 4.50
C LEU A 467 16.69 -25.85 5.12
N TYR A 468 15.65 -26.66 5.03
CA TYR A 468 14.27 -26.29 5.33
C TYR A 468 13.62 -27.28 6.29
N SER A 469 12.67 -26.80 7.09
CA SER A 469 11.78 -27.68 7.86
C SER A 469 10.89 -28.45 6.89
N THR A 470 10.51 -29.68 7.24
CA THR A 470 9.81 -30.59 6.32
C THR A 470 8.52 -31.11 6.94
N VAL A 471 7.61 -31.61 6.11
CA VAL A 471 6.35 -32.22 6.57
C VAL A 471 6.24 -33.66 6.12
N THR A 472 5.63 -34.46 6.98
CA THR A 472 5.09 -35.78 6.65
C THR A 472 3.58 -35.66 6.63
N THR A 473 2.96 -36.32 5.66
CA THR A 473 1.54 -36.25 5.37
C THR A 473 0.91 -37.64 5.46
N VAL A 474 -0.36 -37.69 5.83
CA VAL A 474 -1.20 -38.89 5.74
C VAL A 474 -2.52 -38.42 5.15
N ASP A 475 -2.88 -38.98 3.99
CA ASP A 475 -3.98 -38.51 3.15
C ASP A 475 -3.85 -37.00 2.84
N ASP A 476 -4.88 -36.20 3.14
CA ASP A 476 -4.93 -34.76 2.92
C ASP A 476 -4.47 -33.94 4.14
N ASN A 477 -3.84 -34.57 5.15
CA ASN A 477 -3.49 -33.93 6.42
C ASN A 477 -1.99 -34.00 6.71
N ILE A 478 -1.50 -33.01 7.47
CA ILE A 478 -0.16 -33.04 8.06
C ILE A 478 -0.17 -33.98 9.27
N SER A 479 0.67 -35.00 9.24
CA SER A 479 0.88 -35.91 10.37
C SER A 479 2.02 -35.46 11.27
N LYS A 480 3.06 -34.86 10.68
CA LYS A 480 4.26 -34.40 11.40
C LYS A 480 4.91 -33.23 10.70
N LEU A 481 5.38 -32.25 11.47
CA LEU A 481 6.28 -31.18 11.04
C LEU A 481 7.66 -31.43 11.66
N ASN A 482 8.67 -31.58 10.82
CA ASN A 482 10.04 -31.93 11.21
C ASN A 482 10.95 -30.70 11.14
N ASN A 483 11.93 -30.67 12.04
CA ASN A 483 13.01 -29.68 11.99
C ASN A 483 13.93 -29.94 10.78
N LYS A 484 14.79 -28.94 10.50
CA LYS A 484 15.81 -29.04 9.46
C LYS A 484 16.72 -30.25 9.69
N GLY A 485 17.12 -30.92 8.62
CA GLY A 485 17.98 -32.10 8.62
C GLY A 485 17.25 -33.43 8.51
N GLU A 486 15.91 -33.44 8.53
CA GLU A 486 15.12 -34.67 8.36
C GLU A 486 15.27 -35.26 6.95
N ILE A 487 15.44 -36.58 6.88
CA ILE A 487 15.70 -37.31 5.63
C ILE A 487 14.40 -37.84 5.03
N ASN A 488 13.47 -38.31 5.88
CA ASN A 488 12.23 -38.94 5.44
C ASN A 488 11.05 -37.97 5.54
N PHE A 489 10.69 -37.36 4.41
CA PHE A 489 9.61 -36.38 4.35
C PHE A 489 8.94 -36.33 2.96
N ASP A 490 7.71 -35.80 2.94
CA ASP A 490 6.93 -35.67 1.71
C ASP A 490 7.20 -34.32 1.03
N PHE A 491 7.14 -33.23 1.79
CA PHE A 491 7.30 -31.87 1.30
C PHE A 491 8.16 -31.01 2.23
N ILE A 492 8.70 -29.90 1.72
CA ILE A 492 9.28 -28.84 2.56
C ILE A 492 8.17 -27.87 3.01
N TYR A 493 8.27 -27.36 4.24
CA TYR A 493 7.44 -26.27 4.72
C TYR A 493 8.00 -24.93 4.23
N THR A 494 7.14 -24.11 3.64
CA THR A 494 7.56 -22.87 2.95
C THR A 494 7.68 -21.67 3.88
N GLY A 495 7.34 -21.79 5.16
CA GLY A 495 7.21 -20.61 6.04
C GLY A 495 5.96 -19.77 5.74
N ILE A 496 4.98 -20.37 5.07
CA ILE A 496 3.65 -19.79 4.84
C ILE A 496 2.61 -20.72 5.45
N SER A 497 1.76 -20.20 6.33
CA SER A 497 0.69 -20.96 6.98
C SER A 497 -0.55 -20.11 7.24
N PHE A 498 -1.70 -20.76 7.33
CA PHE A 498 -2.94 -20.18 7.83
C PHE A 498 -3.26 -20.79 9.19
N ILE A 499 -3.43 -19.93 10.20
CA ILE A 499 -3.75 -20.32 11.57
C ILE A 499 -5.19 -19.90 11.87
N LYS A 500 -6.11 -20.86 11.87
CA LYS A 500 -7.52 -20.66 12.23
C LYS A 500 -7.70 -20.69 13.74
N ASN A 501 -7.07 -21.64 14.43
CA ASN A 501 -7.13 -21.80 15.88
C ASN A 501 -6.08 -20.95 16.61
N TYR A 502 -6.15 -19.63 16.42
CA TYR A 502 -5.16 -18.68 16.92
C TYR A 502 -5.05 -18.64 18.46
N THR A 503 -6.13 -18.86 19.20
CA THR A 503 -6.10 -18.86 20.67
C THR A 503 -5.14 -19.94 21.20
N ASP A 504 -5.26 -21.17 20.72
CA ASP A 504 -4.35 -22.27 21.07
C ASP A 504 -2.92 -22.00 20.58
N TYR A 505 -2.76 -21.44 19.38
CA TYR A 505 -1.45 -21.05 18.85
C TYR A 505 -0.72 -20.11 19.83
N TRP A 506 -1.40 -19.07 20.30
CA TRP A 506 -0.84 -18.10 21.23
C TRP A 506 -0.56 -18.69 22.61
N THR A 507 -1.47 -19.50 23.16
CA THR A 507 -1.24 -20.20 24.45
C THR A 507 -0.01 -21.10 24.37
N ILE A 508 0.11 -21.91 23.32
CA ILE A 508 1.26 -22.81 23.12
C ILE A 508 2.56 -22.00 22.96
N LEU A 509 2.50 -20.86 22.27
CA LEU A 509 3.66 -20.00 22.09
C LEU A 509 4.14 -19.39 23.41
N ASP A 510 3.23 -18.86 24.23
CA ASP A 510 3.58 -18.32 25.56
C ASP A 510 4.22 -19.41 26.43
N ASP A 511 3.60 -20.59 26.50
CA ASP A 511 4.11 -21.71 27.29
C ASP A 511 5.50 -22.17 26.79
N ASN A 512 5.70 -22.23 25.47
CA ASN A 512 6.98 -22.61 24.87
C ASN A 512 8.09 -21.61 25.20
N TYR A 513 7.79 -20.33 25.04
CA TYR A 513 8.78 -19.27 25.23
C TYR A 513 9.15 -19.12 26.70
N ASN A 514 8.19 -19.16 27.62
CA ASN A 514 8.47 -19.04 29.06
C ASN A 514 9.29 -20.20 29.62
N ASN A 515 9.12 -21.41 29.07
CA ASN A 515 9.88 -22.58 29.51
C ASN A 515 11.28 -22.70 28.88
N ASN A 516 11.56 -21.99 27.77
CA ASN A 516 12.80 -22.10 27.01
C ASN A 516 13.29 -20.74 26.46
N ASN A 517 13.18 -19.67 27.26
CA ASN A 517 13.41 -18.29 26.82
C ASN A 517 14.82 -18.00 26.25
N ASN A 518 15.81 -18.84 26.56
CA ASN A 518 17.18 -18.70 26.06
C ASN A 518 17.41 -19.38 24.69
N ASN A 519 16.46 -20.16 24.18
CA ASN A 519 16.62 -20.85 22.90
C ASN A 519 16.25 -19.93 21.72
N ILE A 520 17.26 -19.60 20.93
CA ILE A 520 17.16 -18.72 19.75
C ILE A 520 16.43 -19.37 18.56
N GLU A 521 16.28 -20.69 18.57
CA GLU A 521 15.69 -21.45 17.46
C GLU A 521 14.17 -21.60 17.55
N ILE A 522 13.55 -21.23 18.68
CA ILE A 522 12.10 -21.37 18.86
C ILE A 522 11.37 -20.49 17.84
N GLY A 523 10.51 -21.13 17.05
CA GLY A 523 9.74 -20.49 16.00
C GLY A 523 8.33 -21.04 15.85
N ASP A 524 7.74 -20.80 14.68
CA ASP A 524 6.41 -21.28 14.31
C ASP A 524 6.36 -22.81 14.20
N VAL A 525 7.44 -23.44 13.77
CA VAL A 525 7.57 -24.89 13.62
C VAL A 525 7.28 -25.63 14.93
N ASP A 526 7.90 -25.21 16.04
CA ASP A 526 7.70 -25.83 17.35
C ASP A 526 6.26 -25.69 17.86
N ILE A 527 5.63 -24.55 17.55
CA ILE A 527 4.25 -24.25 17.95
C ILE A 527 3.29 -25.15 17.17
N ILE A 528 3.44 -25.19 15.84
CA ILE A 528 2.59 -25.99 14.95
C ILE A 528 2.73 -27.48 15.29
N GLN A 529 3.95 -27.96 15.56
CA GLN A 529 4.18 -29.35 15.96
C GLN A 529 3.42 -29.73 17.24
N LYS A 530 3.27 -28.79 18.20
CA LYS A 530 2.42 -28.99 19.38
C LYS A 530 0.93 -28.85 19.07
N MET A 531 0.55 -27.96 18.16
CA MET A 531 -0.85 -27.83 17.71
C MET A 531 -1.37 -29.08 17.01
N LEU A 532 -0.53 -29.80 16.26
CA LEU A 532 -0.92 -31.07 15.59
C LEU A 532 -1.47 -32.13 16.57
N LYS A 533 -1.17 -32.02 17.86
CA LYS A 533 -1.72 -32.91 18.91
C LYS A 533 -3.18 -32.58 19.27
N LYS A 534 -3.66 -31.38 18.93
CA LYS A 534 -4.99 -30.86 19.28
C LYS A 534 -5.86 -30.59 18.05
N HIS A 535 -5.24 -30.21 16.93
CA HIS A 535 -5.91 -29.71 15.74
C HIS A 535 -5.38 -30.37 14.48
N THR A 536 -6.26 -30.61 13.51
CA THR A 536 -5.88 -31.04 12.17
C THR A 536 -5.34 -29.86 11.36
N PHE A 537 -4.29 -30.12 10.58
CA PHE A 537 -3.77 -29.19 9.58
C PHE A 537 -3.88 -29.82 8.19
N LYS A 538 -4.45 -29.08 7.25
CA LYS A 538 -4.36 -29.37 5.82
C LYS A 538 -3.04 -28.88 5.25
N TYR A 539 -2.78 -29.26 4.00
CA TYR A 539 -1.70 -28.67 3.24
C TYR A 539 -2.14 -28.21 1.85
N LYS A 540 -1.45 -27.19 1.33
CA LYS A 540 -1.58 -26.73 -0.05
C LYS A 540 -0.20 -26.70 -0.69
N ILE A 541 -0.07 -27.31 -1.86
CA ILE A 541 1.19 -27.36 -2.59
C ILE A 541 1.37 -26.07 -3.39
N LEU A 542 2.47 -25.36 -3.14
CA LEU A 542 2.96 -24.28 -3.98
C LEU A 542 3.94 -24.88 -4.98
N SER A 543 3.61 -24.87 -6.27
CA SER A 543 4.50 -25.37 -7.32
C SER A 543 5.73 -24.47 -7.50
N GLU A 544 5.56 -23.16 -7.28
CA GLU A 544 6.57 -22.15 -7.50
C GLU A 544 6.82 -21.39 -6.18
N TRP A 545 7.85 -21.82 -5.47
CA TRP A 545 8.28 -21.23 -4.21
C TRP A 545 9.79 -20.95 -4.20
N TYR A 546 10.18 -19.85 -3.56
CA TYR A 546 11.56 -19.34 -3.54
C TYR A 546 11.93 -18.73 -2.17
N ASP A 547 13.06 -19.15 -1.58
CA ASP A 547 13.65 -18.53 -0.37
C ASP A 547 14.64 -17.43 -0.78
N CYS A 548 14.20 -16.17 -0.75
CA CYS A 548 15.08 -15.04 -1.03
C CYS A 548 16.06 -14.72 0.11
N GLY A 549 15.98 -15.42 1.23
CA GLY A 549 16.93 -15.41 2.33
C GLY A 549 18.15 -16.33 2.10
N ASN A 550 18.17 -17.08 1.00
CA ASN A 550 19.28 -17.91 0.57
C ASN A 550 20.02 -17.27 -0.62
N LEU A 551 21.33 -16.97 -0.46
CA LEU A 551 22.14 -16.31 -1.49
C LEU A 551 22.26 -17.10 -2.79
N THR A 552 22.39 -18.42 -2.72
CA THR A 552 22.47 -19.29 -3.90
C THR A 552 21.15 -19.24 -4.67
N GLU A 553 20.02 -19.38 -3.97
CA GLU A 553 18.71 -19.32 -4.61
C GLU A 553 18.42 -17.93 -5.21
N LEU A 554 18.79 -16.87 -4.48
CA LEU A 554 18.66 -15.48 -4.93
C LEU A 554 19.45 -15.24 -6.22
N SER A 555 20.70 -15.70 -6.28
CA SER A 555 21.60 -15.45 -7.41
C SER A 555 21.34 -16.33 -8.63
N GLU A 556 20.90 -17.58 -8.45
CA GLU A 556 20.80 -18.55 -9.55
C GLU A 556 19.39 -18.74 -10.11
N ARG A 557 18.36 -18.65 -9.26
CA ARG A 557 16.98 -19.01 -9.61
C ARG A 557 16.07 -17.78 -9.61
N ILE A 558 16.07 -17.00 -8.53
CA ILE A 558 15.22 -15.80 -8.41
C ILE A 558 15.57 -14.77 -9.48
N LYS A 559 16.86 -14.47 -9.71
CA LYS A 559 17.30 -13.54 -10.77
C LYS A 559 16.86 -13.94 -12.19
N LYS A 560 16.68 -15.23 -12.47
CA LYS A 560 16.23 -15.71 -13.79
C LYS A 560 14.72 -15.60 -13.99
N LEU A 561 13.96 -15.70 -12.91
CA LEU A 561 12.49 -15.74 -12.94
C LEU A 561 11.87 -14.37 -12.79
N TYR A 562 12.35 -13.58 -11.83
CA TYR A 562 11.88 -12.22 -11.63
C TYR A 562 12.56 -11.31 -12.63
N LYS A 563 11.81 -10.98 -13.69
CA LYS A 563 12.29 -10.16 -14.80
C LYS A 563 12.77 -8.80 -14.29
N CYS A 564 13.99 -8.42 -14.65
CA CYS A 564 14.47 -7.05 -14.58
C CYS A 564 14.21 -6.41 -15.94
N ASN A 565 13.19 -5.56 -16.05
CA ASN A 565 12.99 -4.77 -17.27
C ASN A 565 13.99 -3.61 -17.35
N TYR A 566 14.56 -3.22 -16.20
CA TYR A 566 15.50 -2.12 -16.10
C TYR A 566 16.90 -2.63 -15.71
N THR A 567 17.92 -2.18 -16.45
CA THR A 567 19.32 -2.45 -16.11
C THR A 567 19.77 -1.39 -15.10
N VAL A 568 20.03 -1.82 -13.86
CA VAL A 568 20.52 -0.95 -12.78
C VAL A 568 21.71 -1.63 -12.13
N LEU A 569 22.79 -0.88 -11.93
CA LEU A 569 23.97 -1.34 -11.19
C LEU A 569 23.60 -1.47 -9.71
N ASP A 570 23.75 -2.68 -9.17
CA ASP A 570 23.46 -2.95 -7.76
C ASP A 570 24.55 -2.35 -6.87
N LYS A 571 24.13 -1.61 -5.84
CA LYS A 571 25.00 -1.03 -4.81
C LYS A 571 24.43 -1.42 -3.45
N ASN A 572 25.28 -1.80 -2.48
CA ASN A 572 24.77 -2.21 -1.17
C ASN A 572 24.13 -1.06 -0.37
N ASN A 573 24.49 0.19 -0.66
CA ASN A 573 24.04 1.39 0.03
C ASN A 573 22.92 2.16 -0.70
N GLU A 574 22.51 1.72 -1.90
CA GLU A 574 21.45 2.33 -2.69
C GLU A 574 20.64 1.25 -3.42
N SER A 575 19.32 1.36 -3.45
CA SER A 575 18.49 0.46 -4.25
C SER A 575 17.36 1.22 -4.93
N ILE A 576 16.74 0.60 -5.93
CA ILE A 576 15.62 1.18 -6.65
C ILE A 576 14.54 0.12 -6.86
N CYS A 577 13.29 0.53 -6.69
CA CYS A 577 12.10 -0.28 -6.82
C CYS A 577 11.17 0.39 -7.83
N PHE A 578 10.74 -0.35 -8.84
CA PHE A 578 9.89 0.14 -9.92
C PHE A 578 8.44 -0.34 -9.76
N PHE A 579 7.51 0.58 -9.96
CA PHE A 579 6.08 0.36 -10.08
C PHE A 579 5.61 0.88 -11.45
N ASP A 580 4.33 0.68 -11.77
CA ASP A 580 3.78 0.99 -13.09
C ASP A 580 3.91 2.48 -13.45
N ASP A 581 3.69 3.38 -12.50
CA ASP A 581 3.64 4.84 -12.70
C ASP A 581 4.70 5.63 -11.90
N TYR A 582 5.45 4.96 -11.03
CA TYR A 582 6.47 5.59 -10.20
C TYR A 582 7.63 4.67 -9.84
N VAL A 583 8.72 5.26 -9.34
CA VAL A 583 9.87 4.57 -8.78
C VAL A 583 10.12 5.02 -7.35
N ILE A 584 10.63 4.14 -6.50
CA ILE A 584 11.11 4.47 -5.16
C ILE A 584 12.60 4.14 -5.11
N LYS A 585 13.43 5.16 -4.86
CA LYS A 585 14.88 5.01 -4.70
C LYS A 585 15.25 5.12 -3.21
N PHE A 586 16.07 4.19 -2.75
CA PHE A 586 16.63 4.10 -1.41
C PHE A 586 18.07 4.62 -1.38
N PHE A 587 18.41 5.31 -0.29
CA PHE A 587 19.78 5.72 0.05
C PHE A 587 20.03 5.45 1.53
N SER A 588 21.12 4.74 1.87
CA SER A 588 21.44 4.45 3.28
C SER A 588 21.86 5.69 4.08
N ASN A 589 22.39 6.72 3.40
CA ASN A 589 22.73 8.00 4.01
C ASN A 589 21.54 8.97 3.90
N GLU A 590 20.92 9.24 5.04
CA GLU A 590 19.77 10.13 5.18
C GLU A 590 20.05 11.57 4.71
N GLU A 591 21.20 12.15 5.08
CA GLU A 591 21.55 13.52 4.71
C GLU A 591 21.73 13.66 3.19
N MET A 592 22.37 12.67 2.55
CA MET A 592 22.47 12.62 1.09
C MET A 592 21.09 12.52 0.43
N CYS A 593 20.17 11.73 1.00
CA CYS A 593 18.80 11.62 0.51
C CYS A 593 18.06 12.95 0.61
N LYS A 594 18.10 13.61 1.78
CA LYS A 594 17.48 14.92 2.02
C LYS A 594 17.98 15.98 1.05
N ASN A 595 19.29 16.03 0.82
CA ASN A 595 19.87 17.00 -0.11
C ASN A 595 19.50 16.68 -1.57
N ARG A 596 19.42 15.41 -1.97
CA ARG A 596 18.88 15.02 -3.28
C ARG A 596 17.41 15.42 -3.45
N ILE A 597 16.58 15.32 -2.42
CA ILE A 597 15.17 15.76 -2.46
C ILE A 597 15.10 17.27 -2.71
N LYS A 598 15.84 18.07 -1.93
CA LYS A 598 15.89 19.54 -2.10
C LYS A 598 16.33 19.92 -3.52
N ARG A 599 17.41 19.31 -4.01
CA ARG A 599 17.90 19.54 -5.38
C ARG A 599 16.93 19.08 -6.45
N GLY A 600 16.28 17.93 -6.25
CA GLY A 600 15.30 17.39 -7.20
C GLY A 600 14.12 18.34 -7.40
N ASN A 601 13.62 18.94 -6.31
CA ASN A 601 12.59 19.97 -6.36
C ASN A 601 13.08 21.25 -7.05
N SER A 602 14.32 21.69 -6.77
CA SER A 602 14.91 22.87 -7.41
C SER A 602 15.19 22.68 -8.90
N LEU A 603 15.52 21.47 -9.34
CA LEU A 603 15.81 21.14 -10.74
C LEU A 603 14.55 20.78 -11.52
N TYR A 604 13.40 20.59 -10.87
CA TYR A 604 12.14 20.37 -11.56
C TYR A 604 11.77 21.62 -12.38
N PRO A 605 11.39 21.51 -13.67
CA PRO A 605 10.91 20.31 -14.36
C PRO A 605 11.95 19.49 -15.14
N LEU A 606 13.26 19.71 -14.98
CA LEU A 606 14.29 18.94 -15.69
C LEU A 606 14.44 17.51 -15.17
N THR A 607 14.10 17.30 -13.90
CA THR A 607 14.09 15.99 -13.23
C THR A 607 12.69 15.36 -13.21
N PRO A 608 12.57 14.06 -12.93
CA PRO A 608 11.30 13.43 -12.58
C PRO A 608 10.62 14.15 -11.41
N LYS A 609 9.29 14.29 -11.49
CA LYS A 609 8.50 14.87 -10.39
C LYS A 609 8.61 14.00 -9.14
N ILE A 610 9.05 14.58 -8.01
CA ILE A 610 8.99 13.92 -6.71
C ILE A 610 7.53 13.88 -6.26
N LEU A 611 7.01 12.68 -6.00
CA LEU A 611 5.63 12.43 -5.56
C LEU A 611 5.53 12.30 -4.04
N GLY A 612 6.63 11.99 -3.37
CA GLY A 612 6.73 11.87 -1.91
C GLY A 612 8.12 11.42 -1.49
N SER A 613 8.41 11.50 -0.19
CA SER A 613 9.69 11.08 0.37
C SER A 613 9.58 10.64 1.82
N ARG A 614 10.64 9.97 2.27
CA ARG A 614 10.99 9.63 3.65
C ARG A 614 12.49 9.87 3.84
N ASP A 615 12.99 9.72 5.05
CA ASP A 615 14.39 10.03 5.39
C ASP A 615 15.40 9.33 4.48
N ASN A 616 15.13 8.07 4.10
CA ASN A 616 15.98 7.27 3.21
C ASN A 616 15.37 6.97 1.84
N PHE A 617 14.18 7.49 1.52
CA PHE A 617 13.46 7.14 0.29
C PHE A 617 12.96 8.34 -0.50
N ILE A 618 13.10 8.28 -1.82
CA ILE A 618 12.52 9.25 -2.76
C ILE A 618 11.56 8.52 -3.70
N LYS A 619 10.28 8.92 -3.70
CA LYS A 619 9.27 8.44 -4.66
C LYS A 619 9.17 9.45 -5.81
N MET A 620 9.43 9.00 -7.03
CA MET A 620 9.45 9.84 -8.23
C MET A 620 8.54 9.27 -9.31
N LYS A 621 7.92 10.13 -10.11
CA LYS A 621 7.15 9.69 -11.28
C LYS A 621 8.07 8.94 -12.27
N LEU A 622 7.60 7.81 -12.79
CA LEU A 622 8.32 7.10 -13.85
C LEU A 622 8.29 7.94 -15.14
N VAL A 623 9.41 7.99 -15.86
CA VAL A 623 9.54 8.80 -17.07
C VAL A 623 9.68 7.89 -18.28
N ASP A 624 8.78 8.06 -19.25
CA ASP A 624 8.83 7.36 -20.53
C ASP A 624 9.88 7.98 -21.45
N GLY A 625 10.79 7.16 -21.96
CA GLY A 625 11.79 7.56 -22.94
C GLY A 625 12.90 6.54 -23.10
N GLN A 626 13.96 6.93 -23.81
CA GLN A 626 15.13 6.09 -24.06
C GLN A 626 16.35 6.68 -23.33
N LEU A 627 17.14 5.84 -22.65
CA LEU A 627 18.43 6.26 -22.09
C LEU A 627 19.35 6.79 -23.20
N MET A 628 20.01 7.92 -22.94
CA MET A 628 20.93 8.54 -23.90
C MET A 628 22.09 7.62 -24.26
N SER A 629 22.54 6.75 -23.34
CA SER A 629 23.59 5.77 -23.62
C SER A 629 23.21 4.73 -24.68
N ASN A 630 21.92 4.50 -24.90
CA ASN A 630 21.41 3.57 -25.92
C ASN A 630 21.17 4.23 -27.29
N ILE A 631 21.30 5.55 -27.39
CA ILE A 631 21.00 6.29 -28.62
C ILE A 631 22.24 6.38 -29.49
N LYS A 632 22.17 5.77 -30.69
CA LYS A 632 23.26 5.71 -31.67
C LYS A 632 23.03 6.65 -32.86
N THR A 633 22.47 7.84 -32.61
CA THR A 633 22.18 8.83 -33.65
C THR A 633 23.21 9.96 -33.60
N HIS A 634 23.77 10.32 -34.76
CA HIS A 634 24.72 11.43 -34.88
C HIS A 634 24.01 12.78 -34.65
N GLY A 635 24.71 13.74 -34.04
CA GLY A 635 24.19 15.07 -33.69
C GLY A 635 23.40 15.14 -32.38
N GLU A 636 23.11 14.01 -31.72
CA GLU A 636 22.35 13.99 -30.47
C GLU A 636 23.13 14.56 -29.28
N ILE A 637 24.47 14.42 -29.27
CA ILE A 637 25.31 15.05 -28.24
C ILE A 637 25.22 16.58 -28.34
N LEU A 638 25.29 17.13 -29.54
CA LEU A 638 25.17 18.57 -29.77
C LEU A 638 23.79 19.10 -29.36
N LYS A 639 22.72 18.36 -29.66
CA LYS A 639 21.36 18.70 -29.21
C LYS A 639 21.26 18.72 -27.69
N LEU A 640 21.83 17.71 -27.02
CA LEU A 640 21.86 17.65 -25.55
C LEU A 640 22.63 18.83 -24.96
N LEU A 641 23.80 19.18 -25.52
CA LEU A 641 24.62 20.31 -25.06
C LEU A 641 23.87 21.64 -25.17
N ASN A 642 23.25 21.91 -26.33
CA ASN A 642 22.45 23.11 -26.54
C ASN A 642 21.27 23.16 -25.57
N TRP A 643 20.56 22.04 -25.41
CA TRP A 643 19.47 21.95 -24.44
C TRP A 643 19.95 22.21 -23.01
N SER A 644 21.08 21.63 -22.60
CA SER A 644 21.63 21.81 -21.25
C SER A 644 22.08 23.23 -20.99
N LYS A 645 22.63 23.92 -21.98
CA LYS A 645 22.95 25.36 -21.88
C LYS A 645 21.70 26.18 -21.59
N ASP A 646 20.62 25.92 -22.34
CA ASP A 646 19.41 26.73 -22.28
C ASP A 646 18.49 26.38 -21.10
N ASN A 647 18.71 25.22 -20.45
CA ASN A 647 17.80 24.71 -19.41
C ASN A 647 18.50 24.38 -18.09
N LEU A 648 19.69 23.74 -18.12
CA LEU A 648 20.39 23.24 -16.93
C LEU A 648 21.44 24.21 -16.40
N TRP A 649 22.30 24.78 -17.24
CA TRP A 649 23.44 25.59 -16.81
C TRP A 649 23.09 27.07 -16.69
N ILE A 650 21.91 27.37 -16.14
CA ILE A 650 21.45 28.72 -15.91
C ILE A 650 22.29 29.35 -14.80
N SER A 651 22.87 30.53 -15.10
CA SER A 651 23.61 31.30 -14.11
C SER A 651 22.63 31.87 -13.08
N THR A 652 22.99 31.77 -11.81
CA THR A 652 22.19 32.32 -10.72
C THR A 652 22.50 33.79 -10.43
N GLY A 653 23.50 34.38 -11.11
CA GLY A 653 23.96 35.75 -10.85
C GLY A 653 24.62 35.95 -9.48
N ILE A 654 24.80 34.87 -8.71
CA ILE A 654 25.42 34.90 -7.38
C ILE A 654 26.94 34.81 -7.54
N ILE A 655 27.64 35.91 -7.29
CA ILE A 655 29.10 35.90 -7.11
C ILE A 655 29.37 35.45 -5.68
N ASN A 656 29.60 34.16 -5.51
CA ASN A 656 30.03 33.62 -4.23
C ASN A 656 31.56 33.71 -4.16
N GLY A 657 32.08 34.68 -3.40
CA GLY A 657 33.54 34.87 -3.23
C GLY A 657 34.26 33.64 -2.66
N ASN A 658 33.53 32.66 -2.13
CA ASN A 658 34.06 31.40 -1.62
C ASN A 658 33.94 30.23 -2.64
N PHE A 659 33.41 30.45 -3.85
CA PHE A 659 33.17 29.35 -4.80
C PHE A 659 34.46 28.76 -5.37
N LYS A 660 35.52 29.58 -5.52
CA LYS A 660 36.87 29.08 -5.83
C LYS A 660 37.37 28.07 -4.80
N GLU A 661 37.12 28.32 -3.52
CA GLU A 661 37.51 27.39 -2.45
C GLU A 661 36.69 26.09 -2.51
N ILE A 662 35.41 26.16 -2.88
CA ILE A 662 34.58 24.98 -3.12
C ILE A 662 35.12 24.18 -4.30
N CYS A 663 35.49 24.84 -5.40
CA CYS A 663 36.15 24.22 -6.55
C CYS A 663 37.49 23.59 -6.14
N ARG A 664 38.31 24.27 -5.33
CA ARG A 664 39.59 23.76 -4.81
C ARG A 664 39.38 22.47 -4.03
N LYS A 665 38.43 22.45 -3.09
CA LYS A 665 38.06 21.24 -2.33
C LYS A 665 37.58 20.11 -3.24
N PHE A 666 36.79 20.44 -4.26
CA PHE A 666 36.17 19.44 -5.12
C PHE A 666 37.12 18.87 -6.19
N TYR A 667 38.01 19.69 -6.75
CA TYR A 667 38.94 19.29 -7.82
C TYR A 667 40.32 18.90 -7.31
N VAL A 668 40.85 19.58 -6.28
CA VAL A 668 42.22 19.35 -5.81
C VAL A 668 42.23 18.39 -4.63
N ASP A 669 41.63 18.79 -3.50
CA ASP A 669 41.73 18.03 -2.25
C ASP A 669 41.19 16.61 -2.42
N LYS A 670 40.07 16.49 -3.12
CA LYS A 670 39.46 15.19 -3.47
C LYS A 670 40.36 14.34 -4.37
N THR A 671 40.95 14.93 -5.41
CA THR A 671 41.83 14.21 -6.35
C THR A 671 43.10 13.75 -5.65
N MET A 672 43.75 14.63 -4.89
CA MET A 672 44.95 14.30 -4.11
C MET A 672 44.68 13.15 -3.14
N LYS A 673 43.55 13.19 -2.43
CA LYS A 673 43.14 12.10 -1.53
C LYS A 673 42.95 10.78 -2.28
N ARG A 674 42.29 10.80 -3.44
CA ARG A 674 41.99 9.59 -4.24
C ARG A 674 43.23 9.00 -4.91
N VAL A 675 44.13 9.84 -5.42
CA VAL A 675 45.41 9.41 -5.98
C VAL A 675 46.28 8.78 -4.90
N LYS A 676 46.37 9.41 -3.71
CA LYS A 676 47.11 8.83 -2.58
C LYS A 676 46.62 7.42 -2.25
N MET A 677 45.29 7.24 -2.15
CA MET A 677 44.69 5.91 -1.90
C MET A 677 45.06 4.87 -2.97
N MET A 678 45.27 5.27 -4.22
CA MET A 678 45.71 4.37 -5.28
C MET A 678 47.20 4.05 -5.18
N LEU A 679 48.05 5.06 -4.94
CA LEU A 679 49.49 4.88 -4.83
C LEU A 679 49.90 4.00 -3.63
N ASP A 680 49.05 3.93 -2.60
CA ASP A 680 49.24 2.98 -1.50
C ASP A 680 49.15 1.50 -1.95
N LYS A 681 48.59 1.23 -3.14
CA LYS A 681 48.33 -0.12 -3.67
C LYS A 681 48.97 -0.39 -5.04
N LEU A 682 49.46 0.64 -5.72
CA LEU A 682 49.88 0.59 -7.12
C LEU A 682 51.19 1.36 -7.32
N SER A 683 52.07 0.80 -8.14
CA SER A 683 53.33 1.44 -8.56
C SER A 683 53.08 2.54 -9.60
N ASP A 684 53.67 3.72 -9.40
CA ASP A 684 53.48 4.84 -10.33
C ASP A 684 54.46 4.79 -11.52
N TYR A 685 54.17 3.96 -12.53
CA TYR A 685 55.01 3.87 -13.72
C TYR A 685 55.05 5.17 -14.52
N THR A 686 56.24 5.54 -14.98
CA THR A 686 56.51 6.79 -15.69
C THR A 686 56.39 6.69 -17.20
N ILE A 687 56.37 5.46 -17.76
CA ILE A 687 56.25 5.22 -19.20
C ILE A 687 54.88 4.61 -19.49
N ILE A 688 54.07 5.28 -20.30
CA ILE A 688 52.75 4.79 -20.74
C ILE A 688 52.65 4.90 -22.27
N ASN A 689 52.27 3.81 -22.94
CA ASN A 689 52.17 3.73 -24.41
C ASN A 689 53.43 4.27 -25.12
N ASN A 690 54.62 3.82 -24.71
CA ASN A 690 55.94 4.24 -25.17
C ASN A 690 56.30 5.72 -24.95
N ILE A 691 55.56 6.45 -24.10
CA ILE A 691 55.82 7.86 -23.81
C ILE A 691 56.21 8.01 -22.33
N ASN A 692 57.35 8.65 -22.06
CA ASN A 692 57.73 9.02 -20.69
C ASN A 692 56.92 10.25 -20.24
N ILE A 693 55.94 10.01 -19.38
CA ILE A 693 55.02 11.02 -18.85
C ILE A 693 55.42 11.51 -17.44
N GLY A 694 56.39 10.88 -16.78
CA GLY A 694 56.77 11.20 -15.40
C GLY A 694 55.82 10.62 -14.35
N THR A 695 56.00 10.98 -13.08
CA THR A 695 55.10 10.56 -11.97
C THR A 695 53.81 11.37 -11.96
N ILE A 696 52.77 10.90 -11.29
CA ILE A 696 51.51 11.67 -11.15
C ILE A 696 51.73 13.00 -10.41
N TYR A 697 52.65 13.03 -9.44
CA TYR A 697 53.00 14.26 -8.74
C TYR A 697 53.80 15.23 -9.61
N ASP A 698 54.63 14.73 -10.55
CA ASP A 698 55.29 15.58 -11.55
C ASP A 698 54.24 16.28 -12.43
N LEU A 699 53.18 15.58 -12.83
CA LEU A 699 52.08 16.16 -13.60
C LEU A 699 51.31 17.20 -12.77
N PHE A 700 51.01 16.91 -11.50
CA PHE A 700 50.35 17.87 -10.62
C PHE A 700 51.17 19.13 -10.35
N ASN A 701 52.49 19.03 -10.28
CA ASN A 701 53.37 20.19 -10.13
C ASN A 701 53.42 21.07 -11.40
N LYS A 702 53.20 20.48 -12.58
CA LYS A 702 53.10 21.21 -13.85
C LYS A 702 51.71 21.83 -14.10
N LEU A 703 50.68 21.35 -13.39
CA LEU A 703 49.31 21.81 -13.54
C LEU A 703 49.05 23.08 -12.73
N ASP A 704 48.65 24.17 -13.40
CA ASP A 704 48.10 25.34 -12.71
C ASP A 704 46.65 25.07 -12.27
N PHE A 705 46.48 24.56 -11.05
CA PHE A 705 45.16 24.29 -10.49
C PHE A 705 44.26 25.54 -10.37
N ASN A 706 44.83 26.75 -10.25
CA ASN A 706 44.02 27.97 -10.12
C ASN A 706 43.21 28.24 -11.39
N SER A 707 43.73 27.85 -12.55
CA SER A 707 43.01 27.92 -13.84
C SER A 707 41.73 27.07 -13.87
N LEU A 708 41.61 26.06 -13.00
CA LEU A 708 40.44 25.19 -12.93
C LEU A 708 39.31 25.79 -12.09
N PHE A 709 39.58 26.83 -11.30
CA PHE A 709 38.57 27.43 -10.43
C PHE A 709 37.77 28.51 -11.17
N THR A 710 36.57 28.78 -10.70
CA THR A 710 35.69 29.79 -11.29
C THR A 710 34.97 30.54 -10.17
N ASP A 711 34.65 31.82 -10.40
CA ASP A 711 33.73 32.58 -9.54
C ASP A 711 32.28 32.47 -10.04
N GLU A 712 32.10 32.08 -11.31
CA GLU A 712 30.78 31.83 -11.89
C GLU A 712 30.24 30.48 -11.43
N CYS A 713 29.03 30.49 -10.88
CA CYS A 713 28.28 29.29 -10.57
C CYS A 713 27.01 29.22 -11.43
N SER A 714 26.56 28.00 -11.68
CA SER A 714 25.30 27.73 -12.36
C SER A 714 24.56 26.59 -11.66
N HIS A 715 23.30 26.39 -12.02
CA HIS A 715 22.69 25.09 -11.81
C HIS A 715 23.50 23.99 -12.53
N PHE A 716 23.44 22.78 -11.98
CA PHE A 716 24.28 21.67 -12.41
C PHE A 716 23.62 20.32 -12.10
N HIS A 717 24.10 19.26 -12.71
CA HIS A 717 23.67 17.90 -12.44
C HIS A 717 24.61 17.20 -11.44
N GLY A 718 25.92 17.27 -11.69
CA GLY A 718 27.00 16.74 -10.83
C GLY A 718 27.38 15.29 -11.10
N ASP A 719 26.58 14.56 -11.88
CA ASP A 719 26.95 13.27 -12.48
C ASP A 719 26.37 13.16 -13.90
N PHE A 720 26.67 14.17 -14.72
CA PHE A 720 26.08 14.38 -16.04
C PHE A 720 26.64 13.39 -17.08
N ILE A 721 26.08 12.19 -17.11
CA ILE A 721 26.47 11.08 -18.00
C ILE A 721 25.28 10.59 -18.81
N LEU A 722 25.52 9.91 -19.93
CA LEU A 722 24.47 9.44 -20.84
C LEU A 722 23.53 8.42 -20.18
N ASP A 723 24.02 7.63 -19.21
CA ASP A 723 23.19 6.67 -18.46
C ASP A 723 22.22 7.34 -17.46
N ASN A 724 22.46 8.62 -17.15
CA ASN A 724 21.66 9.41 -16.22
C ASN A 724 20.72 10.38 -16.95
N ILE A 725 20.53 10.21 -18.26
CA ILE A 725 19.71 11.10 -19.08
C ILE A 725 18.74 10.27 -19.90
N ILE A 726 17.45 10.57 -19.77
CA ILE A 726 16.40 10.02 -20.62
C ILE A 726 16.08 11.03 -21.71
N LYS A 727 16.15 10.60 -22.98
CA LYS A 727 15.53 11.31 -24.10
C LYS A 727 14.04 10.95 -24.16
N THR A 728 13.20 11.95 -23.94
CA THR A 728 11.74 11.86 -24.12
C THR A 728 11.36 12.26 -25.54
N LYS A 729 10.07 12.21 -25.90
CA LYS A 729 9.59 12.64 -27.22
C LYS A 729 9.88 14.12 -27.52
N GLU A 730 9.86 14.97 -26.50
CA GLU A 730 9.89 16.43 -26.66
C GLU A 730 11.17 17.07 -26.08
N SER A 731 11.88 16.39 -25.18
CA SER A 731 12.96 16.99 -24.39
C SER A 731 13.84 15.92 -23.71
N TYR A 732 14.70 16.34 -22.78
CA TYR A 732 15.51 15.47 -21.94
C TYR A 732 15.04 15.50 -20.47
N LYS A 733 15.27 14.40 -19.75
CA LYS A 733 15.04 14.29 -18.31
C LYS A 733 16.28 13.78 -17.61
N LEU A 734 16.62 14.41 -16.50
CA LEU A 734 17.85 14.15 -15.74
C LEU A 734 17.56 13.22 -14.55
N LEU A 735 18.34 12.15 -14.43
CA LEU A 735 18.26 11.13 -13.40
C LEU A 735 19.52 11.15 -12.52
N ASP A 736 19.40 10.69 -11.28
CA ASP A 736 20.54 10.47 -10.38
C ASP A 736 21.47 11.69 -10.18
N TRP A 737 20.91 12.91 -10.17
CA TRP A 737 21.65 14.14 -9.86
C TRP A 737 22.35 14.05 -8.50
N ARG A 738 23.55 14.63 -8.41
CA ARG A 738 24.36 14.60 -7.18
C ARG A 738 23.64 15.27 -6.01
N GLN A 739 24.01 14.98 -4.77
CA GLN A 739 23.38 15.64 -3.61
C GLN A 739 23.92 17.06 -3.34
N ASP A 740 25.14 17.38 -3.78
CA ASP A 740 25.81 18.69 -3.63
C ASP A 740 27.02 18.81 -4.57
N PHE A 741 27.58 20.02 -4.69
CA PHE A 741 28.89 20.30 -5.28
C PHE A 741 29.85 20.82 -4.20
N GLY A 742 30.59 19.92 -3.57
CA GLY A 742 31.58 20.31 -2.55
C GLY A 742 30.95 20.93 -1.31
N GLY A 743 29.73 20.51 -0.97
CA GLY A 743 28.90 21.08 0.10
C GLY A 743 27.91 22.15 -0.37
N GLU A 744 28.06 22.70 -1.58
CA GLU A 744 27.09 23.65 -2.14
C GLU A 744 25.88 22.92 -2.73
N LEU A 745 24.68 23.30 -2.29
CA LEU A 745 23.48 22.52 -2.58
C LEU A 745 22.90 22.83 -3.97
N TYR A 746 22.74 24.10 -4.33
CA TYR A 746 21.96 24.48 -5.52
C TYR A 746 22.83 24.82 -6.72
N ASN A 747 24.07 25.22 -6.47
CA ASN A 747 24.98 25.72 -7.48
C ASN A 747 26.22 24.84 -7.60
N GLY A 748 26.79 24.80 -8.79
CA GLY A 748 27.98 24.04 -9.10
C GLY A 748 28.67 24.60 -10.32
N ASP A 749 29.65 23.85 -10.81
CA ASP A 749 30.44 24.24 -11.96
C ASP A 749 29.99 23.50 -13.22
N LYS A 750 29.45 24.22 -14.21
CA LYS A 750 29.09 23.66 -15.53
C LYS A 750 30.26 22.99 -16.23
N TYR A 751 31.50 23.42 -16.00
CA TYR A 751 32.69 22.77 -16.54
C TYR A 751 32.79 21.31 -16.06
N TYR A 752 32.35 21.01 -14.83
CA TYR A 752 32.34 19.65 -14.32
C TYR A 752 31.31 18.76 -15.02
N ASP A 753 30.10 19.26 -15.26
CA ASP A 753 29.08 18.53 -16.01
C ASP A 753 29.52 18.27 -17.46
N ILE A 754 30.10 19.26 -18.12
CA ILE A 754 30.60 19.15 -19.49
C ILE A 754 31.75 18.13 -19.55
N ALA A 755 32.69 18.18 -18.60
CA ALA A 755 33.76 17.18 -18.48
C ALA A 755 33.21 15.78 -18.16
N LYS A 756 32.14 15.69 -17.35
CA LYS A 756 31.41 14.44 -17.08
C LYS A 756 30.71 13.91 -18.34
N LEU A 757 30.16 14.75 -19.20
CA LEU A 757 29.62 14.26 -20.47
C LEU A 757 30.75 13.75 -21.38
N ARG A 758 31.83 14.53 -21.51
CA ARG A 758 33.00 14.17 -22.33
C ARG A 758 33.62 12.85 -21.89
N HIS A 759 33.78 12.64 -20.58
CA HIS A 759 34.33 11.39 -20.08
C HIS A 759 33.47 10.20 -20.49
N ASN A 760 32.14 10.30 -20.42
CA ASN A 760 31.25 9.17 -20.72
C ASN A 760 31.09 8.90 -22.23
N ILE A 761 31.32 9.92 -23.07
CA ILE A 761 31.44 9.75 -24.54
C ILE A 761 32.65 8.87 -24.90
N ILE A 762 33.78 9.07 -24.22
CA ILE A 762 35.01 8.29 -24.42
C ILE A 762 34.93 6.95 -23.69
N PHE A 763 34.54 7.00 -22.42
CA PHE A 763 34.45 5.89 -21.47
C PHE A 763 32.99 5.44 -21.31
N ASN A 764 32.57 4.58 -22.24
CA ASN A 764 31.22 4.02 -22.21
C ASN A 764 31.12 2.87 -21.19
N HIS A 765 30.16 2.98 -20.26
CA HIS A 765 30.01 1.99 -19.18
C HIS A 765 29.70 0.57 -19.67
N THR A 766 28.98 0.41 -20.79
CA THR A 766 28.71 -0.92 -21.38
C THR A 766 29.98 -1.58 -21.90
N ASN A 767 30.90 -0.80 -22.51
CA ASN A 767 32.17 -1.37 -22.99
C ASN A 767 33.06 -1.80 -21.81
N VAL A 768 33.05 -0.99 -20.75
CA VAL A 768 33.84 -1.24 -19.54
C VAL A 768 33.30 -2.44 -18.77
N SER A 769 31.97 -2.57 -18.62
CA SER A 769 31.35 -3.73 -17.98
C SER A 769 31.62 -5.04 -18.75
N ASN A 770 31.91 -4.94 -20.05
CA ASN A 770 32.29 -6.06 -20.91
C ASN A 770 33.82 -6.26 -21.01
N ASN A 771 34.60 -5.60 -20.14
CA ASN A 771 36.08 -5.66 -20.10
C ASN A 771 36.75 -5.30 -21.45
N LEU A 772 36.17 -4.37 -22.21
CA LEU A 772 36.71 -3.92 -23.51
C LEU A 772 37.77 -2.82 -23.35
N PHE A 773 38.74 -3.05 -22.48
CA PHE A 773 39.92 -2.21 -22.27
C PHE A 773 41.15 -3.09 -22.05
N THR A 774 42.33 -2.56 -22.37
CA THR A 774 43.61 -3.25 -22.21
C THR A 774 44.46 -2.49 -21.20
N LYS A 775 45.14 -3.24 -20.32
CA LYS A 775 46.17 -2.75 -19.40
C LYS A 775 47.21 -3.84 -19.24
N GLU A 776 48.36 -3.67 -19.87
CA GLU A 776 49.51 -4.57 -19.80
C GLU A 776 50.67 -3.84 -19.15
N ILE A 777 51.34 -4.48 -18.18
CA ILE A 777 52.56 -3.96 -17.57
C ILE A 777 53.72 -4.81 -18.10
N LYS A 778 54.70 -4.16 -18.75
CA LYS A 778 55.91 -4.79 -19.30
C LYS A 778 57.14 -4.08 -18.72
N GLU A 779 57.88 -4.77 -17.85
CA GLU A 779 59.02 -4.21 -17.13
C GLU A 779 58.68 -2.90 -16.38
N ASN A 780 58.99 -1.74 -16.97
CA ASN A 780 58.74 -0.39 -16.45
C ASN A 780 57.77 0.43 -17.32
N GLU A 781 57.09 -0.20 -18.27
CA GLU A 781 56.10 0.42 -19.17
C GLU A 781 54.70 -0.13 -18.91
N VAL A 782 53.69 0.74 -19.03
CA VAL A 782 52.28 0.36 -19.07
C VAL A 782 51.71 0.62 -20.46
N ILE A 783 51.13 -0.40 -21.08
CA ILE A 783 50.36 -0.26 -22.31
C ILE A 783 48.88 -0.27 -21.97
N ILE A 784 48.16 0.77 -22.38
CA ILE A 784 46.73 0.93 -22.16
C ILE A 784 45.99 1.25 -23.45
N ASP A 785 44.79 0.68 -23.59
CA ASP A 785 43.87 1.00 -24.68
C ASP A 785 42.40 0.84 -24.25
N LEU A 786 41.48 1.54 -24.92
CA LEU A 786 40.06 1.54 -24.62
C LEU A 786 39.23 1.41 -25.89
N LYS A 787 38.39 0.37 -25.96
CA LYS A 787 37.44 0.24 -27.06
C LYS A 787 36.32 1.25 -26.91
N CYS A 788 36.25 2.19 -27.85
CA CYS A 788 35.24 3.25 -27.86
C CYS A 788 34.11 2.96 -28.87
N ASN A 789 32.95 3.59 -28.65
CA ASN A 789 31.83 3.52 -29.59
C ASN A 789 32.02 4.55 -30.69
N TYR A 790 32.17 4.09 -31.94
CA TYR A 790 32.45 4.96 -33.10
C TYR A 790 31.49 6.16 -33.22
N THR A 791 30.18 5.92 -33.11
CA THR A 791 29.18 7.00 -33.21
C THR A 791 29.32 8.06 -32.11
N LEU A 792 29.71 7.69 -30.89
CA LEU A 792 29.94 8.64 -29.80
C LEU A 792 31.23 9.43 -30.02
N ILE A 793 32.33 8.75 -30.34
CA ILE A 793 33.62 9.40 -30.62
C ILE A 793 33.55 10.35 -31.80
N SER A 794 32.81 9.99 -32.86
CA SER A 794 32.63 10.85 -34.05
C SER A 794 31.99 12.21 -33.73
N GLN A 795 31.30 12.34 -32.59
CA GLN A 795 30.64 13.57 -32.14
C GLN A 795 31.53 14.43 -31.23
N LEU A 796 32.74 13.99 -30.87
CA LEU A 796 33.66 14.80 -30.06
C LEU A 796 34.10 16.08 -30.78
N LYS A 797 34.16 16.06 -32.12
CA LYS A 797 34.46 17.27 -32.90
C LYS A 797 33.36 18.33 -32.73
N ASP A 798 32.09 17.92 -32.80
CA ASP A 798 30.95 18.82 -32.61
C ASP A 798 30.84 19.29 -31.15
N PHE A 799 31.20 18.42 -30.20
CA PHE A 799 31.34 18.77 -28.78
C PHE A 799 32.40 19.88 -28.58
N ASP A 800 33.59 19.69 -29.14
CA ASP A 800 34.70 20.64 -29.01
C ASP A 800 34.34 21.99 -29.68
N ASN A 801 33.69 21.95 -30.85
CA ASN A 801 33.16 23.15 -31.51
C ASN A 801 32.15 23.88 -30.63
N PHE A 802 31.19 23.17 -30.02
CA PHE A 802 30.22 23.76 -29.10
C PHE A 802 30.92 24.47 -27.93
N VAL A 803 31.95 23.87 -27.34
CA VAL A 803 32.71 24.48 -26.23
C VAL A 803 33.33 25.80 -26.67
N LEU A 804 33.99 25.81 -27.84
CA LEU A 804 34.66 26.99 -28.37
C LEU A 804 33.67 28.09 -28.77
N ASP A 805 32.58 27.75 -29.45
CA ASP A 805 31.53 28.67 -29.88
C ASP A 805 30.84 29.37 -28.70
N ASN A 806 30.80 28.69 -27.54
CA ASN A 806 30.26 29.23 -26.29
C ASN A 806 31.31 29.89 -25.40
N LYS A 807 32.53 30.13 -25.90
CA LYS A 807 33.63 30.79 -25.19
C LYS A 807 34.02 30.09 -23.89
N LEU A 808 33.90 28.76 -23.86
CA LEU A 808 34.34 27.94 -22.73
C LEU A 808 35.77 27.46 -22.95
N ASP A 809 36.51 27.25 -21.86
CA ASP A 809 37.87 26.75 -21.92
C ASP A 809 37.90 25.23 -22.17
N LEU A 810 38.25 24.84 -23.40
CA LEU A 810 38.39 23.44 -23.80
C LEU A 810 39.52 22.72 -23.07
N LYS A 811 40.67 23.39 -22.83
CA LYS A 811 41.81 22.80 -22.11
C LYS A 811 41.40 22.45 -20.69
N LYS A 812 40.70 23.36 -20.00
CA LYS A 812 40.11 23.12 -18.67
C LYS A 812 39.19 21.90 -18.65
N ILE A 813 38.29 21.76 -19.63
CA ILE A 813 37.38 20.60 -19.73
C ILE A 813 38.16 19.28 -19.88
N LYS A 814 39.19 19.27 -20.74
CA LYS A 814 40.00 18.07 -20.99
C LYS A 814 40.81 17.66 -19.74
N ILE A 815 41.41 18.63 -19.04
CA ILE A 815 42.07 18.39 -17.75
C ILE A 815 41.06 17.82 -16.73
N LEU A 816 39.89 18.44 -16.55
CA LEU A 816 38.87 17.94 -15.64
C LEU A 816 38.39 16.52 -16.01
N THR A 817 38.31 16.22 -17.30
CA THR A 817 38.00 14.87 -17.80
C THR A 817 39.04 13.85 -17.32
N ALA A 818 40.33 14.18 -17.44
CA ALA A 818 41.41 13.34 -16.95
C ALA A 818 41.38 13.15 -15.42
N LEU A 819 41.12 14.24 -14.67
CA LEU A 819 40.95 14.17 -13.22
C LEU A 819 39.75 13.31 -12.81
N ILE A 820 38.67 13.26 -13.60
CA ILE A 820 37.52 12.40 -13.32
C ILE A 820 37.92 10.92 -13.36
N TRP A 821 38.71 10.47 -14.34
CA TRP A 821 39.19 9.08 -14.40
C TRP A 821 40.11 8.73 -13.23
N LEU A 822 41.07 9.61 -12.89
CA LEU A 822 41.91 9.47 -11.68
C LEU A 822 41.07 9.35 -10.41
N ASN A 823 40.02 10.17 -10.31
CA ASN A 823 39.09 10.13 -9.18
C ASN A 823 38.26 8.84 -9.17
N MET A 824 37.89 8.27 -10.31
CA MET A 824 37.12 7.02 -10.35
C MET A 824 37.97 5.81 -9.94
N SER A 825 39.26 5.83 -10.26
CA SER A 825 40.20 4.74 -10.03
C SER A 825 40.06 4.01 -8.67
N PRO A 826 40.16 4.66 -7.49
CA PRO A 826 40.09 3.96 -6.20
C PRO A 826 38.70 3.44 -5.81
N LEU A 827 37.66 3.72 -6.61
CA LEU A 827 36.29 3.29 -6.34
C LEU A 827 35.89 2.02 -7.11
N HIS A 828 36.76 1.54 -7.99
CA HIS A 828 36.53 0.33 -8.78
C HIS A 828 37.44 -0.81 -8.32
N GLU A 829 37.12 -2.03 -8.74
CA GLU A 829 37.93 -3.22 -8.49
C GLU A 829 38.96 -3.43 -9.61
N TYR A 830 39.94 -4.30 -9.34
CA TYR A 830 40.90 -4.75 -10.35
C TYR A 830 40.20 -5.53 -11.48
N PRO A 831 40.61 -5.37 -12.76
CA PRO A 831 41.72 -4.55 -13.25
C PRO A 831 41.34 -3.10 -13.62
N LEU A 832 40.07 -2.72 -13.44
CA LEU A 832 39.54 -1.43 -13.90
C LEU A 832 40.11 -0.24 -13.13
N ASN A 833 40.32 -0.38 -11.82
CA ASN A 833 40.92 0.66 -10.99
C ASN A 833 42.30 1.11 -11.53
N GLU A 834 43.20 0.18 -11.81
CA GLU A 834 44.55 0.46 -12.31
C GLU A 834 44.49 1.05 -13.72
N PHE A 835 43.65 0.49 -14.60
CA PHE A 835 43.43 1.04 -15.93
C PHE A 835 43.01 2.51 -15.85
N LEU A 836 42.02 2.85 -15.00
CA LEU A 836 41.56 4.24 -14.82
C LEU A 836 42.66 5.17 -14.30
N PHE A 837 43.56 4.67 -13.44
CA PHE A 837 44.69 5.46 -12.94
C PHE A 837 45.62 5.84 -14.10
N TYR A 838 46.12 4.84 -14.83
CA TYR A 838 47.06 5.07 -15.94
C TYR A 838 46.41 5.81 -17.10
N PHE A 839 45.15 5.52 -17.42
CA PHE A 839 44.38 6.21 -18.46
C PHE A 839 44.13 7.67 -18.10
N GLY A 840 43.74 7.95 -16.86
CA GLY A 840 43.61 9.31 -16.35
C GLY A 840 44.94 10.07 -16.38
N LYS A 841 46.02 9.42 -15.95
CA LYS A 841 47.39 9.98 -15.93
C LYS A 841 47.89 10.30 -17.35
N TYR A 842 47.75 9.37 -18.28
CA TYR A 842 48.13 9.55 -19.69
C TYR A 842 47.38 10.72 -20.33
N ASN A 843 46.06 10.77 -20.16
CA ASN A 843 45.26 11.86 -20.70
C ASN A 843 45.56 13.20 -20.01
N LEU A 844 45.94 13.21 -18.73
CA LEU A 844 46.38 14.44 -18.08
C LEU A 844 47.68 14.97 -18.70
N PHE A 845 48.65 14.09 -18.97
CA PHE A 845 49.90 14.45 -19.63
C PHE A 845 49.68 15.05 -21.01
N LEU A 846 48.76 14.52 -21.81
CA LEU A 846 48.45 15.06 -23.15
C LEU A 846 47.91 16.49 -23.14
N GLU A 847 47.42 16.97 -22.00
CA GLU A 847 46.83 18.30 -21.86
C GLU A 847 47.74 19.29 -21.11
N LEU A 848 48.88 18.85 -20.58
CA LEU A 848 49.86 19.72 -19.92
C LEU A 848 50.87 20.25 -20.94
#